data_AF-A0A0R0EJS1-F1
#
_entry.id   AF-A0A0R0EJS1-F1
#
_cell.length_a   1.000
_cell.length_b   1.000
_cell.length_c   1.000
_cell.angle_alpha   90.00
_cell.angle_beta   90.00
_cell.angle_gamma   90.00
#
_symmetry.space_group_name_H-M   'P 1'
#
loop_
_entity.id
_entity.type
_entity.pdbx_description
1 polymer ?
#
loop_
_entity_poly.entity_id
_entity_poly.type
_entity_poly.pdbx_seq_one_letter_code
_entity_poly.pdbx_strand_id
1 'polypeptide(L)'
;MFAFTSPGFKIDTSYNTGRGPPTLCIHGQAHHLIGSLLPMPNNPPMFAQLYIYDTDNEVNYRLSQNLMHHVLDENIIIGIKNMLDNHNHYAQKFRMARDKLQSTAIPELKLKLISERRTNGRLYNLPTTTKVVALIVGDEHTSDKRDIIIEKQSGLLKRIHELHPAYLPLQYPLLYPNGEYGYRPNILHKDHANIHTAKREKKLQSRTNEDQTILHLKRLFQQWIVDGYCMIESQKINYVRQHQQQLRVDKYINLNTSNNDPETLGSEKGKRIILPSSFVGSQRYMEKLYFDGMTICGHLRFPDLFLTLTCNPTWSEIQWKVRQSNLAPHDCPDIIIRVFKIKLNQLMNDLKHGNIFGNIIGFIYTIEWQKRGFTHAHILIVLHPSNKYPNPQDIDHIISAEIPSKHSHPELFEIVSSNMIHGPCGFANKRSPCVVNGKCIRYFPKKFHESTIVDQDGFLVYRRNDGHTIGKNGSDHITTTLLNNQTQNGAHSHVQDEIKHFLDFRYVSPPEACWKIFAFPMHGWSPAVERLYFHLQNQQPMHSNKVYPYGQDLTYPQYVSRFVYVAHKRCWQPREQGNTIGRLIWVPPSTGELFYLRMIIVNDVMYNTFREACFAKGFLGSDQEFIGALRKANSWGIAHYLRKLFVKLLFTNTMDIPEYVWQQTWQWRGQMILNSIIENKLTEKETIHLCWTEIENLLQANRKSLRDFPSMSYLIGYAANPHHNKLTHNETTYDKQILVAEFNTSYHLLTYEQKSIVDTIIRVVDTQSPGVYFLYGYGGTGKMFVWRTLSFAICSNGGIVCTVASSGIASLLLPGGRTTHSKFAIPVPATQNSTCNIHQGSDLAELLKITKQIVWDKAPMCHKFTFEALDKSLKDIMHNNLPFGGKVIVFGGDFRQILPIVPRGNRSDIVHATINASYIWDHCQILRLTKKHEDYTDPIQAIVEATYPNLIHNYSNTNYLQKRVVLASKKDIVEKINDYVLSLVPNDQKEYCSADSVDKSDELLNPAFGLLTPEFLNSLQTSGIPNHKLKLKVGTPIMLVRNLDQADGLCNGTRLIVTKLGSNVVETEVITGPNTGDRTYIPRMNMSPSDSLWPFKLIRRQFPFIFSYAMTINKSQGPSLEHVGLYLPHPIFSHGQLYVALSRVKSKKGLHILIHDNQGIPKNLTTNVVYKEVFANL
;
A
#
# COMPACT_ATOMS: atom_id res chain seq x y z
N MET A 1 18.34 1.43 -42.01
CA MET A 1 19.18 1.07 -43.17
C MET A 1 18.93 -0.38 -43.60
N PHE A 2 19.78 -1.37 -43.31
CA PHE A 2 19.71 -2.69 -43.97
C PHE A 2 18.61 -3.67 -43.50
N ALA A 3 17.99 -3.44 -42.33
CA ALA A 3 16.95 -4.35 -41.81
C ALA A 3 15.76 -4.49 -42.77
N PHE A 4 15.23 -5.72 -42.90
CA PHE A 4 14.02 -6.00 -43.66
C PHE A 4 12.74 -5.71 -42.85
N THR A 5 12.88 -5.43 -41.55
CA THR A 5 11.78 -5.22 -40.60
C THR A 5 12.00 -3.99 -39.73
N SER A 6 10.91 -3.40 -39.26
CA SER A 6 10.91 -2.39 -38.20
C SER A 6 10.93 -3.08 -36.83
N PRO A 7 11.77 -2.65 -35.87
CA PRO A 7 11.93 -3.34 -34.58
C PRO A 7 10.77 -3.11 -33.59
N GLY A 8 9.94 -2.08 -33.80
CA GLY A 8 8.79 -1.79 -32.93
C GLY A 8 9.12 -1.38 -31.48
N PHE A 9 10.38 -1.08 -31.15
CA PHE A 9 10.74 -0.62 -29.80
C PHE A 9 10.29 0.84 -29.56
N LYS A 10 9.70 1.12 -28.39
CA LYS A 10 9.72 2.48 -27.84
C LYS A 10 11.07 2.67 -27.14
N ILE A 11 11.97 3.45 -27.73
CA ILE A 11 13.31 3.72 -27.19
C ILE A 11 13.24 5.01 -26.37
N ASP A 12 13.66 4.96 -25.10
CA ASP A 12 13.79 6.15 -24.26
C ASP A 12 15.17 6.78 -24.46
N THR A 13 15.21 7.88 -25.21
CA THR A 13 16.44 8.61 -25.55
C THR A 13 16.83 9.65 -24.50
N SER A 14 15.96 9.97 -23.54
CA SER A 14 16.12 11.11 -22.63
C SER A 14 17.40 11.06 -21.78
N TYR A 15 17.83 9.86 -21.37
CA TYR A 15 19.01 9.64 -20.52
C TYR A 15 20.34 9.85 -21.23
N ASN A 16 20.37 9.82 -22.56
CA ASN A 16 21.59 9.86 -23.38
C ASN A 16 22.07 11.31 -23.69
N THR A 17 21.59 12.28 -22.91
CA THR A 17 21.86 13.73 -23.04
C THR A 17 23.01 14.24 -22.17
N GLY A 18 23.52 13.42 -21.23
CA GLY A 18 24.60 13.81 -20.31
C GLY A 18 25.93 13.08 -20.57
N ARG A 19 26.99 13.46 -19.83
CA ARG A 19 28.34 12.85 -19.87
C ARG A 19 28.43 11.39 -19.38
N GLY A 20 27.37 10.60 -19.50
CA GLY A 20 27.35 9.17 -19.15
C GLY A 20 27.66 8.29 -20.37
N PRO A 21 28.01 7.00 -20.18
CA PRO A 21 28.03 6.06 -21.28
C PRO A 21 26.62 5.92 -21.88
N PRO A 22 26.47 5.94 -23.21
CA PRO A 22 25.16 5.82 -23.84
C PRO A 22 24.58 4.43 -23.58
N THR A 23 23.30 4.38 -23.18
CA THR A 23 22.59 3.14 -22.86
C THR A 23 21.33 3.04 -23.71
N LEU A 24 21.10 1.87 -24.31
CA LEU A 24 19.81 1.56 -24.92
C LEU A 24 18.82 1.11 -23.85
N CYS A 25 17.81 1.94 -23.57
CA CYS A 25 16.66 1.58 -22.75
C CYS A 25 15.41 1.47 -23.64
N ILE A 26 14.76 0.31 -23.62
CA ILE A 26 13.46 0.11 -24.29
C ILE A 26 12.31 0.03 -23.29
N HIS A 27 11.12 0.40 -23.74
CA HIS A 27 9.88 0.46 -22.99
C HIS A 27 8.75 -0.27 -23.74
N GLY A 28 7.81 -0.90 -23.04
CA GLY A 28 6.70 -1.63 -23.67
C GLY A 28 7.11 -2.97 -24.31
N GLN A 29 6.26 -3.47 -25.22
CA GLN A 29 6.51 -4.73 -25.93
C GLN A 29 7.29 -4.52 -27.24
N ALA A 30 8.38 -5.26 -27.43
CA ALA A 30 9.02 -5.45 -28.73
C ALA A 30 8.07 -6.15 -29.72
N HIS A 31 8.05 -5.73 -30.98
CA HIS A 31 7.23 -6.35 -32.01
C HIS A 31 7.76 -6.04 -33.42
N HIS A 32 8.40 -7.01 -34.07
CA HIS A 32 8.91 -6.82 -35.42
C HIS A 32 7.76 -6.73 -36.44
N LEU A 33 7.75 -5.65 -37.22
CA LEU A 33 6.76 -5.37 -38.25
C LEU A 33 7.39 -5.45 -39.64
N ILE A 34 6.70 -6.11 -40.57
CA ILE A 34 7.02 -6.11 -42.01
C ILE A 34 5.88 -5.48 -42.79
N GLY A 35 6.21 -4.60 -43.74
CA GLY A 35 5.24 -3.96 -44.63
C GLY A 35 5.01 -4.75 -45.91
N SER A 36 4.19 -4.19 -46.81
CA SER A 36 3.98 -4.68 -48.18
C SER A 36 5.25 -4.64 -49.03
N LEU A 37 5.29 -5.42 -50.12
CA LEU A 37 6.45 -5.54 -51.03
C LEU A 37 6.84 -4.19 -51.65
N LEU A 38 5.86 -3.36 -51.99
CA LEU A 38 6.05 -1.99 -52.47
C LEU A 38 5.50 -0.99 -51.43
N PRO A 39 6.02 0.25 -51.40
CA PRO A 39 5.43 1.32 -50.61
C PRO A 39 4.02 1.66 -51.11
N MET A 40 3.25 2.36 -50.27
CA MET A 40 2.01 3.02 -50.69
C MET A 40 2.35 4.26 -51.53
N PRO A 41 1.44 4.73 -52.42
CA PRO A 41 1.65 5.98 -53.15
C PRO A 41 2.07 7.14 -52.23
N ASN A 42 3.00 7.96 -52.73
CA ASN A 42 3.60 9.11 -52.03
C ASN A 42 4.44 8.80 -50.77
N ASN A 43 4.56 7.55 -50.33
CA ASN A 43 5.44 7.16 -49.21
C ASN A 43 6.81 6.65 -49.71
N PRO A 44 7.93 7.00 -49.04
CA PRO A 44 9.25 6.49 -49.39
C PRO A 44 9.38 4.98 -49.06
N PRO A 45 10.20 4.22 -49.82
CA PRO A 45 10.40 2.78 -49.60
C PRO A 45 11.13 2.51 -48.29
N MET A 46 10.57 1.69 -47.40
CA MET A 46 11.18 1.37 -46.10
C MET A 46 11.46 -0.12 -45.89
N PHE A 47 12.55 -0.42 -45.17
CA PHE A 47 12.95 -1.76 -44.75
C PHE A 47 13.07 -2.76 -45.92
N ALA A 48 12.23 -3.80 -45.98
CA ALA A 48 12.22 -4.77 -47.08
C ALA A 48 11.95 -4.12 -48.46
N GLN A 49 11.19 -3.01 -48.51
CA GLN A 49 10.86 -2.31 -49.76
C GLN A 49 12.10 -1.73 -50.45
N LEU A 50 13.16 -1.39 -49.70
CA LEU A 50 14.44 -0.93 -50.25
C LEU A 50 15.16 -2.01 -51.08
N TYR A 51 14.75 -3.27 -50.96
CA TYR A 51 15.26 -4.36 -51.80
C TYR A 51 14.38 -4.62 -53.03
N ILE A 52 13.26 -3.88 -53.19
CA ILE A 52 12.19 -4.19 -54.15
C ILE A 52 11.81 -3.01 -55.04
N TYR A 53 11.51 -1.86 -54.44
CA TYR A 53 11.06 -0.65 -55.11
C TYR A 53 12.28 0.24 -55.45
N ASP A 54 12.33 0.75 -56.69
CA ASP A 54 13.33 1.69 -57.19
C ASP A 54 14.76 1.37 -56.69
N THR A 55 15.24 0.18 -57.06
CA THR A 55 16.49 -0.35 -56.50
C THR A 55 17.75 0.32 -57.04
N ASP A 56 17.59 1.19 -58.04
CA ASP A 56 18.67 1.93 -58.66
C ASP A 56 18.96 3.20 -57.83
N ASN A 57 17.92 3.80 -57.22
CA ASN A 57 18.03 4.82 -56.17
C ASN A 57 18.15 4.26 -54.74
N GLU A 58 18.29 2.92 -54.56
CA GLU A 58 18.33 2.28 -53.23
C GLU A 58 19.35 2.92 -52.27
N VAL A 59 20.54 3.26 -52.78
CA VAL A 59 21.62 3.86 -51.99
C VAL A 59 21.22 5.26 -51.51
N ASN A 60 20.62 6.07 -52.39
CA ASN A 60 20.08 7.40 -52.07
C ASN A 60 18.97 7.32 -51.02
N TYR A 61 18.06 6.34 -51.10
CA TYR A 61 17.05 6.10 -50.06
C TYR A 61 17.67 5.62 -48.73
N ARG A 62 18.71 4.77 -48.77
CA ARG A 62 19.42 4.29 -47.57
C ARG A 62 20.19 5.41 -46.87
N LEU A 63 20.73 6.37 -47.61
CA LEU A 63 21.39 7.57 -47.10
C LEU A 63 20.38 8.58 -46.53
N SER A 64 19.43 9.05 -47.34
CA SER A 64 18.46 10.10 -46.98
C SER A 64 17.59 9.76 -45.77
N GLN A 65 17.26 8.48 -45.55
CA GLN A 65 16.54 8.01 -44.35
C GLN A 65 17.38 8.03 -43.06
N ASN A 66 18.65 8.45 -43.11
CA ASN A 66 19.54 8.48 -41.96
C ASN A 66 19.94 9.91 -41.60
N LEU A 67 19.67 10.31 -40.35
CA LEU A 67 20.02 11.63 -39.81
C LEU A 67 21.53 11.90 -39.85
N MET A 68 22.36 10.85 -39.92
CA MET A 68 23.83 10.92 -39.98
C MET A 68 24.39 10.64 -41.39
N HIS A 69 23.63 10.93 -42.47
CA HIS A 69 24.05 10.70 -43.86
C HIS A 69 25.44 11.28 -44.19
N HIS A 70 25.79 12.45 -43.64
CA HIS A 70 27.09 13.11 -43.81
C HIS A 70 28.28 12.38 -43.15
N VAL A 71 28.05 11.29 -42.42
CA VAL A 71 29.09 10.44 -41.79
C VAL A 71 29.14 9.04 -42.42
N LEU A 72 28.39 8.80 -43.49
CA LEU A 72 28.21 7.46 -44.08
C LEU A 72 28.85 7.36 -45.46
N ASP A 73 29.89 6.55 -45.54
CA ASP A 73 30.56 6.24 -46.81
C ASP A 73 29.65 5.40 -47.72
N GLU A 74 29.37 5.93 -48.89
CA GLU A 74 28.54 5.31 -49.93
C GLU A 74 29.13 3.97 -50.40
N ASN A 75 30.46 3.87 -50.49
CA ASN A 75 31.16 2.65 -50.93
C ASN A 75 30.94 1.50 -49.94
N ILE A 76 30.89 1.81 -48.63
CA ILE A 76 30.56 0.85 -47.58
C ILE A 76 29.09 0.41 -47.70
N ILE A 77 28.18 1.33 -48.04
CA ILE A 77 26.77 0.99 -48.27
C ILE A 77 26.61 0.07 -49.48
N ILE A 78 27.29 0.37 -50.60
CA ILE A 78 27.30 -0.43 -51.82
C ILE A 78 27.91 -1.82 -51.56
N GLY A 79 29.04 -1.88 -50.84
CA GLY A 79 29.70 -3.14 -50.47
C GLY A 79 28.81 -4.04 -49.61
N ILE A 80 28.16 -3.49 -48.58
CA ILE A 80 27.23 -4.23 -47.72
C ILE A 80 25.98 -4.66 -48.49
N LYS A 81 25.42 -3.79 -49.35
CA LYS A 81 24.29 -4.13 -50.24
C LYS A 81 24.66 -5.34 -51.10
N ASN A 82 25.79 -5.28 -51.80
CA ASN A 82 26.21 -6.33 -52.72
C ASN A 82 26.56 -7.65 -51.99
N MET A 83 27.15 -7.58 -50.79
CA MET A 83 27.32 -8.75 -49.91
C MET A 83 25.97 -9.40 -49.55
N LEU A 84 24.97 -8.59 -49.18
CA LEU A 84 23.63 -9.10 -48.85
C LEU A 84 22.92 -9.66 -50.08
N ASP A 85 23.02 -9.02 -51.25
CA ASP A 85 22.44 -9.53 -52.50
C ASP A 85 23.07 -10.88 -52.91
N ASN A 86 24.39 -11.02 -52.75
CA ASN A 86 25.12 -12.24 -53.11
C ASN A 86 24.92 -13.40 -52.14
N HIS A 87 24.76 -13.15 -50.83
CA HIS A 87 24.78 -14.21 -49.81
C HIS A 87 23.51 -14.32 -48.96
N ASN A 88 22.71 -13.26 -48.82
CA ASN A 88 21.56 -13.28 -47.93
C ASN A 88 20.32 -13.87 -48.62
N HIS A 89 19.94 -15.08 -48.22
CA HIS A 89 18.77 -15.77 -48.78
C HIS A 89 17.45 -14.96 -48.68
N TYR A 90 17.32 -14.01 -47.74
CA TYR A 90 16.15 -13.12 -47.70
C TYR A 90 16.26 -11.98 -48.72
N ALA A 91 17.41 -11.30 -48.83
CA ALA A 91 17.64 -10.29 -49.86
C ALA A 91 17.38 -10.86 -51.25
N GLN A 92 17.95 -12.02 -51.57
CA GLN A 92 17.74 -12.74 -52.83
C GLN A 92 16.24 -13.01 -53.14
N LYS A 93 15.42 -13.31 -52.12
CA LYS A 93 13.98 -13.51 -52.31
C LYS A 93 13.20 -12.21 -52.48
N PHE A 94 13.69 -11.09 -51.94
CA PHE A 94 13.15 -9.76 -52.22
C PHE A 94 13.58 -9.25 -53.61
N ARG A 95 14.83 -9.45 -54.04
CA ARG A 95 15.28 -9.18 -55.43
C ARG A 95 14.47 -9.97 -56.45
N MET A 96 14.32 -11.28 -56.25
CA MET A 96 13.46 -12.13 -57.09
C MET A 96 11.98 -11.64 -57.12
N ALA A 97 11.50 -10.95 -56.08
CA ALA A 97 10.17 -10.32 -56.08
C ALA A 97 10.16 -9.01 -56.91
N ARG A 98 11.20 -8.16 -56.83
CA ARG A 98 11.40 -7.03 -57.77
C ARG A 98 11.39 -7.53 -59.21
N ASP A 99 12.22 -8.51 -59.53
CA ASP A 99 12.43 -8.99 -60.89
C ASP A 99 11.10 -9.49 -61.49
N LYS A 100 10.20 -10.05 -60.66
CA LYS A 100 8.85 -10.46 -61.05
C LYS A 100 7.84 -9.31 -61.17
N LEU A 101 7.96 -8.26 -60.35
CA LEU A 101 7.15 -7.04 -60.48
C LEU A 101 7.57 -6.20 -61.70
N GLN A 102 8.83 -6.27 -62.12
CA GLN A 102 9.35 -5.61 -63.33
C GLN A 102 9.07 -6.43 -64.60
N SER A 103 9.29 -7.75 -64.60
CA SER A 103 9.14 -8.59 -65.81
C SER A 103 7.68 -8.92 -66.18
N THR A 104 6.75 -8.81 -65.25
CA THR A 104 5.37 -9.27 -65.45
C THR A 104 4.36 -8.44 -64.67
N ALA A 105 3.30 -7.98 -65.35
CA ALA A 105 2.20 -7.22 -64.76
C ALA A 105 1.25 -8.08 -63.89
N ILE A 106 1.79 -8.73 -62.86
CA ILE A 106 1.03 -9.56 -61.92
C ILE A 106 0.17 -8.63 -61.04
N PRO A 107 -1.18 -8.76 -61.03
CA PRO A 107 -2.04 -7.93 -60.18
C PRO A 107 -1.73 -8.12 -58.70
N GLU A 108 -1.77 -9.38 -58.23
CA GLU A 108 -1.52 -9.77 -56.84
C GLU A 108 -0.25 -10.65 -56.70
N LEU A 109 0.90 -10.03 -56.47
CA LEU A 109 2.08 -10.78 -56.03
C LEU A 109 2.07 -10.95 -54.51
N LYS A 110 2.14 -12.19 -54.04
CA LYS A 110 2.30 -12.54 -52.61
C LYS A 110 3.57 -13.38 -52.41
N LEU A 111 4.42 -12.98 -51.46
CA LEU A 111 5.68 -13.66 -51.11
C LEU A 111 5.51 -14.39 -49.77
N LYS A 112 5.64 -15.72 -49.75
CA LYS A 112 5.47 -16.57 -48.55
C LYS A 112 6.82 -17.08 -48.03
N LEU A 113 7.27 -16.57 -46.88
CA LEU A 113 8.44 -17.11 -46.15
C LEU A 113 7.99 -18.23 -45.20
N ILE A 114 8.44 -19.46 -45.46
CA ILE A 114 7.98 -20.67 -44.76
C ILE A 114 8.73 -20.91 -43.44
N SER A 115 7.97 -21.26 -42.40
CA SER A 115 8.40 -21.39 -41.01
C SER A 115 8.98 -22.78 -40.65
N GLU A 116 8.41 -23.87 -41.17
CA GLU A 116 8.87 -25.25 -40.95
C GLU A 116 9.44 -25.87 -42.25
N ARG A 117 10.70 -26.31 -42.22
CA ARG A 117 11.22 -27.32 -43.16
C ARG A 117 11.07 -28.70 -42.53
N ARG A 118 10.06 -29.48 -42.93
CA ARG A 118 9.87 -30.87 -42.47
C ARG A 118 10.87 -31.84 -43.10
N THR A 119 11.41 -31.53 -44.28
CA THR A 119 12.52 -32.27 -44.89
C THR A 119 13.83 -31.98 -44.17
N ASN A 120 14.56 -33.04 -43.82
CA ASN A 120 15.82 -32.94 -43.09
C ASN A 120 16.91 -32.28 -43.94
N GLY A 121 17.31 -31.05 -43.57
CA GLY A 121 18.34 -30.25 -44.26
C GLY A 121 19.77 -30.80 -44.23
N ARG A 122 19.98 -32.04 -43.78
CA ARG A 122 21.23 -32.81 -43.93
C ARG A 122 21.11 -34.03 -44.84
N LEU A 123 19.91 -34.40 -45.27
CA LEU A 123 19.63 -35.64 -46.02
C LEU A 123 19.34 -35.40 -47.51
N TYR A 124 19.17 -34.13 -47.90
CA TYR A 124 19.20 -33.69 -49.29
C TYR A 124 20.34 -32.70 -49.48
N ASN A 125 21.47 -33.20 -49.99
CA ASN A 125 22.55 -32.35 -50.48
C ASN A 125 22.04 -31.52 -51.67
N LEU A 126 22.37 -30.22 -51.65
CA LEU A 126 22.12 -29.19 -52.67
C LEU A 126 21.38 -29.63 -53.96
N PRO A 127 20.03 -29.61 -53.98
CA PRO A 127 19.29 -29.48 -55.23
C PRO A 127 19.55 -28.07 -55.76
N THR A 128 20.21 -27.94 -56.92
CA THR A 128 20.70 -26.68 -57.50
C THR A 128 19.60 -25.78 -58.10
N THR A 129 18.38 -25.85 -57.58
CA THR A 129 17.20 -25.16 -58.11
C THR A 129 16.55 -24.27 -57.05
N THR A 130 16.31 -23.01 -57.40
CA THR A 130 15.93 -21.91 -56.48
C THR A 130 14.46 -21.92 -56.04
N LYS A 131 13.73 -23.03 -56.27
CA LYS A 131 12.27 -23.16 -56.11
C LYS A 131 11.82 -23.69 -54.74
N VAL A 132 11.62 -22.77 -53.80
CA VAL A 132 10.50 -22.89 -52.84
C VAL A 132 9.85 -21.50 -52.68
N VAL A 133 8.88 -21.22 -53.53
CA VAL A 133 7.88 -20.15 -53.35
C VAL A 133 6.56 -20.74 -53.80
N ALA A 134 5.61 -20.90 -52.88
CA ALA A 134 4.23 -21.19 -53.25
C ALA A 134 3.60 -19.87 -53.72
N LEU A 135 3.48 -19.69 -55.03
CA LEU A 135 2.68 -18.62 -55.62
C LEU A 135 1.21 -19.00 -55.45
N ILE A 136 0.58 -18.55 -54.36
CA ILE A 136 -0.82 -18.83 -54.07
C ILE A 136 -1.67 -17.82 -54.87
N VAL A 137 -2.45 -18.35 -55.81
CA VAL A 137 -3.49 -17.63 -56.56
C VAL A 137 -4.81 -18.32 -56.19
N GLY A 138 -5.70 -17.63 -55.48
CA GLY A 138 -6.93 -18.19 -54.90
C GLY A 138 -6.87 -18.46 -53.38
N ASP A 139 -8.03 -18.58 -52.76
CA ASP A 139 -8.21 -18.50 -51.30
C ASP A 139 -8.01 -19.85 -50.55
N GLU A 140 -6.81 -20.43 -50.60
CA GLU A 140 -6.45 -21.53 -49.70
C GLU A 140 -5.77 -21.02 -48.41
N HIS A 141 -6.56 -20.87 -47.35
CA HIS A 141 -6.11 -20.47 -46.01
C HIS A 141 -6.11 -21.63 -44.98
N THR A 142 -5.64 -22.81 -45.40
CA THR A 142 -5.75 -24.06 -44.63
C THR A 142 -4.46 -24.51 -43.93
N SER A 143 -3.33 -23.79 -44.05
CA SER A 143 -2.10 -24.10 -43.32
C SER A 143 -2.02 -23.39 -41.96
N ASP A 144 -2.35 -24.09 -40.88
CA ASP A 144 -2.38 -23.62 -39.47
C ASP A 144 -0.98 -23.35 -38.87
N LYS A 145 -0.12 -22.63 -39.61
CA LYS A 145 1.31 -22.46 -39.33
C LYS A 145 1.84 -21.07 -39.67
N ARG A 146 2.97 -20.72 -39.03
CA ARG A 146 3.43 -19.35 -38.75
C ARG A 146 4.16 -18.66 -39.92
N ASP A 147 3.71 -18.88 -41.15
CA ASP A 147 4.41 -18.42 -42.34
C ASP A 147 4.21 -16.91 -42.60
N ILE A 148 5.29 -16.21 -42.96
CA ILE A 148 5.23 -14.77 -43.26
C ILE A 148 4.83 -14.59 -44.73
N ILE A 149 3.53 -14.53 -44.98
CA ILE A 149 2.97 -14.03 -46.26
C ILE A 149 3.06 -12.50 -46.26
N ILE A 150 3.65 -11.94 -47.32
CA ILE A 150 3.81 -10.50 -47.59
C ILE A 150 3.13 -10.19 -48.93
N GLU A 151 2.37 -9.11 -49.02
CA GLU A 151 1.53 -8.79 -50.18
C GLU A 151 2.02 -7.52 -50.91
N LYS A 152 1.63 -7.36 -52.18
CA LYS A 152 2.11 -6.30 -53.08
C LYS A 152 2.03 -4.88 -52.48
N GLN A 153 0.82 -4.39 -52.19
CA GLN A 153 0.53 -3.05 -51.66
C GLN A 153 -0.71 -3.06 -50.73
N SER A 154 -0.71 -3.88 -49.69
CA SER A 154 -1.84 -3.95 -48.74
C SER A 154 -1.91 -2.78 -47.75
N GLY A 155 -0.86 -1.95 -47.64
CA GLY A 155 -0.76 -0.85 -46.67
C GLY A 155 -0.65 -1.26 -45.19
N LEU A 156 -0.88 -2.54 -44.89
CA LEU A 156 -0.90 -3.08 -43.53
C LEU A 156 0.51 -3.53 -43.08
N LEU A 157 0.84 -3.22 -41.82
CA LEU A 157 2.06 -3.72 -41.17
C LEU A 157 1.77 -5.03 -40.45
N LYS A 158 2.43 -6.11 -40.87
CA LYS A 158 2.25 -7.47 -40.33
C LYS A 158 3.26 -7.75 -39.22
N ARG A 159 2.76 -8.14 -38.04
CA ARG A 159 3.60 -8.58 -36.90
C ARG A 159 4.20 -9.96 -37.16
N ILE A 160 5.52 -10.06 -37.02
CA ILE A 160 6.23 -11.35 -37.00
C ILE A 160 6.25 -11.85 -35.54
N HIS A 161 5.85 -13.10 -35.33
CA HIS A 161 5.89 -13.70 -34.00
C HIS A 161 7.34 -13.96 -33.55
N GLU A 162 7.65 -13.65 -32.30
CA GLU A 162 8.98 -13.69 -31.64
C GLU A 162 9.62 -15.10 -31.58
N LEU A 163 8.91 -16.14 -32.02
CA LEU A 163 9.39 -17.52 -32.12
C LEU A 163 9.53 -18.00 -33.58
N HIS A 164 9.31 -17.13 -34.56
CA HIS A 164 9.54 -17.44 -35.97
C HIS A 164 11.05 -17.50 -36.25
N PRO A 165 11.58 -18.53 -36.95
CA PRO A 165 13.03 -18.68 -37.16
C PRO A 165 13.71 -17.51 -37.89
N ALA A 166 12.94 -16.71 -38.65
CA ALA A 166 13.43 -15.52 -39.34
C ALA A 166 13.32 -14.21 -38.52
N TYR A 167 12.81 -14.22 -37.28
CA TYR A 167 12.54 -13.00 -36.49
C TYR A 167 13.80 -12.13 -36.27
N LEU A 168 14.93 -12.74 -35.88
CA LEU A 168 16.22 -12.05 -35.75
C LEU A 168 16.90 -11.82 -37.12
N PRO A 169 17.01 -12.81 -38.03
CA PRO A 169 17.61 -12.59 -39.35
C PRO A 169 16.99 -11.45 -40.17
N LEU A 170 15.68 -11.25 -40.09
CA LEU A 170 15.00 -10.17 -40.80
C LEU A 170 15.28 -8.78 -40.21
N GLN A 171 15.58 -8.70 -38.90
CA GLN A 171 15.86 -7.44 -38.22
C GLN A 171 17.36 -7.08 -38.22
N TYR A 172 18.24 -8.08 -38.22
CA TYR A 172 19.69 -7.92 -38.10
C TYR A 172 20.44 -8.66 -39.23
N PRO A 173 20.23 -8.36 -40.52
CA PRO A 173 20.93 -9.05 -41.61
C PRO A 173 22.46 -9.00 -41.51
N LEU A 174 23.04 -7.98 -40.87
CA LEU A 174 24.49 -7.90 -40.61
C LEU A 174 24.99 -8.89 -39.53
N LEU A 175 24.10 -9.46 -38.72
CA LEU A 175 24.38 -10.52 -37.73
C LEU A 175 24.00 -11.93 -38.24
N TYR A 176 23.36 -11.99 -39.41
CA TYR A 176 22.87 -13.18 -40.10
C TYR A 176 23.09 -13.00 -41.63
N PRO A 177 24.34 -12.81 -42.08
CA PRO A 177 24.64 -12.38 -43.45
C PRO A 177 24.15 -13.38 -44.50
N ASN A 178 24.14 -14.67 -44.17
CA ASN A 178 23.63 -15.74 -45.02
C ASN A 178 22.11 -15.95 -44.88
N GLY A 179 21.40 -15.11 -44.12
CA GLY A 179 19.99 -15.31 -43.78
C GLY A 179 19.74 -16.61 -43.00
N GLU A 180 20.73 -17.10 -42.23
CA GLU A 180 20.59 -18.35 -41.50
C GLU A 180 19.59 -18.22 -40.33
N TYR A 181 18.85 -19.29 -40.00
CA TYR A 181 17.80 -19.21 -38.98
C TYR A 181 18.33 -18.82 -37.60
N GLY A 182 17.59 -17.95 -36.92
CA GLY A 182 17.82 -17.56 -35.52
C GLY A 182 17.30 -18.61 -34.53
N TYR A 183 16.81 -18.14 -33.38
CA TYR A 183 16.22 -19.04 -32.38
C TYR A 183 14.95 -19.71 -32.90
N ARG A 184 14.81 -21.01 -32.62
CA ARG A 184 13.58 -21.80 -32.81
C ARG A 184 13.42 -22.78 -31.63
N PRO A 185 12.19 -23.26 -31.34
CA PRO A 185 11.99 -24.35 -30.38
C PRO A 185 12.73 -25.64 -30.78
N ASN A 186 12.91 -26.54 -29.81
CA ASN A 186 13.30 -27.95 -29.99
C ASN A 186 14.62 -28.18 -30.76
N ILE A 187 15.60 -27.27 -30.67
CA ILE A 187 16.94 -27.49 -31.22
C ILE A 187 17.66 -28.56 -30.39
N LEU A 188 17.80 -29.77 -30.94
CA LEU A 188 18.52 -30.90 -30.31
C LEU A 188 19.98 -30.52 -29.97
N HIS A 189 20.52 -31.06 -28.88
CA HIS A 189 21.97 -31.04 -28.64
C HIS A 189 22.68 -31.85 -29.74
N LYS A 190 23.93 -31.49 -30.10
CA LYS A 190 24.63 -32.17 -31.20
C LYS A 190 25.00 -33.61 -30.81
N ASP A 191 25.46 -33.77 -29.58
CA ASP A 191 26.14 -34.98 -29.10
C ASP A 191 25.29 -35.76 -28.06
N HIS A 192 24.10 -35.24 -27.73
CA HIS A 192 23.15 -35.84 -26.79
C HIS A 192 21.70 -35.65 -27.27
N ALA A 193 21.21 -36.51 -28.16
CA ALA A 193 19.90 -36.35 -28.80
C ALA A 193 18.73 -36.17 -27.81
N ASN A 194 18.80 -36.82 -26.63
CA ASN A 194 17.77 -36.79 -25.59
C ASN A 194 17.79 -35.50 -24.74
N ILE A 195 18.80 -34.65 -24.85
CA ILE A 195 18.91 -33.42 -24.06
C ILE A 195 18.52 -32.22 -24.92
N HIS A 196 17.34 -31.64 -24.64
CA HIS A 196 16.89 -30.36 -25.20
C HIS A 196 17.60 -29.16 -24.52
N THR A 197 18.92 -29.23 -24.32
CA THR A 197 19.69 -28.15 -23.70
C THR A 197 19.59 -26.89 -24.53
N ALA A 198 19.13 -25.80 -23.90
CA ALA A 198 18.87 -24.55 -24.58
C ALA A 198 20.19 -23.91 -25.07
N LYS A 199 20.54 -24.13 -26.35
CA LYS A 199 21.69 -23.55 -27.07
C LYS A 199 21.75 -22.01 -27.14
N ARG A 200 20.92 -21.31 -26.35
CA ARG A 200 20.74 -19.85 -26.31
C ARG A 200 22.05 -19.10 -26.03
N GLU A 201 22.92 -19.64 -25.17
CA GLU A 201 24.16 -18.97 -24.78
C GLU A 201 25.28 -19.01 -25.83
N LYS A 202 25.20 -19.88 -26.85
CA LYS A 202 26.36 -20.18 -27.72
C LYS A 202 26.88 -18.94 -28.47
N LYS A 203 26.00 -18.03 -28.92
CA LYS A 203 26.37 -16.77 -29.60
C LYS A 203 26.88 -15.67 -28.62
N LEU A 204 26.87 -15.90 -27.30
CA LEU A 204 27.36 -14.99 -26.24
C LEU A 204 28.63 -15.51 -25.53
N GLN A 205 29.37 -16.42 -26.16
CA GLN A 205 30.61 -16.99 -25.64
C GLN A 205 31.71 -16.79 -26.70
N SER A 206 32.75 -16.00 -26.37
CA SER A 206 33.92 -15.84 -27.22
C SER A 206 34.68 -17.16 -27.36
N ARG A 207 35.10 -17.49 -28.58
CA ARG A 207 35.80 -18.74 -28.94
C ARG A 207 37.02 -18.42 -29.79
N THR A 208 37.99 -19.32 -29.84
CA THR A 208 39.20 -19.18 -30.67
C THR A 208 38.99 -19.60 -32.12
N ASN A 209 37.87 -20.29 -32.42
CA ASN A 209 37.55 -20.88 -33.72
C ASN A 209 36.18 -20.48 -34.28
N GLU A 210 35.54 -19.43 -33.74
CA GLU A 210 34.30 -18.85 -34.25
C GLU A 210 34.43 -17.33 -34.21
N ASP A 211 34.12 -16.64 -35.32
CA ASP A 211 34.28 -15.18 -35.44
C ASP A 211 33.49 -14.41 -34.39
N GLN A 212 34.17 -13.52 -33.68
CA GLN A 212 33.59 -12.77 -32.55
C GLN A 212 32.80 -11.51 -33.01
N THR A 213 32.39 -11.45 -34.28
CA THR A 213 31.75 -10.29 -34.92
C THR A 213 30.57 -9.72 -34.13
N ILE A 214 29.72 -10.61 -33.59
CA ILE A 214 28.57 -10.23 -32.75
C ILE A 214 29.00 -9.35 -31.57
N LEU A 215 30.11 -9.68 -30.90
CA LEU A 215 30.59 -9.02 -29.69
C LEU A 215 31.25 -7.65 -29.98
N HIS A 216 31.71 -7.42 -31.21
CA HIS A 216 32.42 -6.20 -31.59
C HIS A 216 31.50 -5.11 -32.17
N LEU A 217 30.20 -5.39 -32.31
CA LEU A 217 29.21 -4.50 -32.94
C LEU A 217 28.55 -3.48 -31.98
N LYS A 218 29.14 -3.23 -30.81
CA LYS A 218 28.86 -2.07 -29.92
C LYS A 218 27.37 -1.86 -29.66
N ARG A 219 26.78 -0.75 -30.13
CA ARG A 219 25.35 -0.42 -29.97
C ARG A 219 24.40 -1.42 -30.64
N LEU A 220 24.81 -2.05 -31.75
CA LEU A 220 24.00 -3.08 -32.43
C LEU A 220 24.02 -4.40 -31.65
N PHE A 221 25.13 -4.73 -30.98
CA PHE A 221 25.22 -5.85 -30.05
C PHE A 221 24.29 -5.64 -28.85
N GLN A 222 24.33 -4.46 -28.22
CA GLN A 222 23.40 -4.08 -27.15
C GLN A 222 21.92 -4.25 -27.57
N GLN A 223 21.56 -3.76 -28.75
CA GLN A 223 20.19 -3.89 -29.30
C GLN A 223 19.79 -5.36 -29.48
N TRP A 224 20.66 -6.17 -30.10
CA TRP A 224 20.40 -7.58 -30.37
C TRP A 224 20.21 -8.41 -29.08
N ILE A 225 20.99 -8.13 -28.02
CA ILE A 225 20.82 -8.76 -26.71
C ILE A 225 19.45 -8.42 -26.09
N VAL A 226 19.10 -7.12 -26.07
CA VAL A 226 17.88 -6.62 -25.43
C VAL A 226 16.63 -7.21 -26.10
N ASP A 227 16.62 -7.27 -27.43
CA ASP A 227 15.58 -7.92 -28.22
C ASP A 227 15.54 -9.45 -27.97
N GLY A 228 16.70 -10.11 -27.95
CA GLY A 228 16.81 -11.54 -27.61
C GLY A 228 16.21 -11.90 -26.24
N TYR A 229 16.37 -11.03 -25.23
CA TYR A 229 15.67 -11.19 -23.95
C TYR A 229 14.15 -10.92 -24.08
N CYS A 230 13.73 -9.91 -24.84
CA CYS A 230 12.31 -9.65 -25.10
C CYS A 230 11.59 -10.78 -25.87
N MET A 231 12.28 -11.54 -26.72
CA MET A 231 11.76 -12.80 -27.30
C MET A 231 11.52 -13.86 -26.22
N ILE A 232 12.51 -14.08 -25.33
CA ILE A 232 12.43 -15.06 -24.22
C ILE A 232 11.30 -14.67 -23.25
N GLU A 233 11.14 -13.39 -22.96
CA GLU A 233 10.07 -12.93 -22.09
C GLU A 233 8.69 -12.97 -22.78
N SER A 234 8.58 -12.57 -24.03
CA SER A 234 7.33 -12.70 -24.80
C SER A 234 6.87 -14.16 -24.89
N GLN A 235 7.80 -15.13 -24.95
CA GLN A 235 7.47 -16.55 -24.81
C GLN A 235 6.86 -16.87 -23.43
N LYS A 236 7.46 -16.40 -22.33
CA LYS A 236 6.94 -16.62 -20.96
C LYS A 236 5.57 -15.95 -20.75
N ILE A 237 5.42 -14.72 -21.25
CA ILE A 237 4.19 -13.92 -21.19
C ILE A 237 3.06 -14.60 -21.97
N ASN A 238 3.32 -15.03 -23.21
CA ASN A 238 2.33 -15.72 -24.04
C ASN A 238 1.92 -17.07 -23.43
N TYR A 239 2.86 -17.81 -22.81
CA TYR A 239 2.52 -19.00 -22.03
C TYR A 239 1.57 -18.68 -20.87
N VAL A 240 1.88 -17.68 -20.03
CA VAL A 240 0.99 -17.26 -18.92
C VAL A 240 -0.39 -16.83 -19.44
N ARG A 241 -0.46 -16.06 -20.53
CA ARG A 241 -1.71 -15.62 -21.17
C ARG A 241 -2.56 -16.80 -21.67
N GLN A 242 -1.93 -17.84 -22.23
CA GLN A 242 -2.63 -19.02 -22.76
C GLN A 242 -3.08 -20.01 -21.67
N HIS A 243 -2.43 -20.04 -20.50
CA HIS A 243 -2.63 -21.08 -19.48
C HIS A 243 -3.31 -20.56 -18.19
N GLN A 244 -4.06 -19.45 -18.26
CA GLN A 244 -4.72 -18.81 -17.10
C GLN A 244 -5.62 -19.78 -16.28
N GLN A 245 -6.37 -20.66 -16.94
CA GLN A 245 -7.20 -21.68 -16.27
C GLN A 245 -6.35 -22.68 -15.46
N GLN A 246 -5.22 -23.13 -16.00
CA GLN A 246 -4.30 -24.04 -15.30
C GLN A 246 -3.62 -23.34 -14.11
N LEU A 247 -3.39 -22.03 -14.22
CA LEU A 247 -2.94 -21.16 -13.12
C LEU A 247 -4.05 -20.87 -12.08
N ARG A 248 -5.26 -21.43 -12.26
CA ARG A 248 -6.44 -21.29 -11.37
C ARG A 248 -6.86 -19.84 -11.14
N VAL A 249 -6.66 -18.98 -12.15
CA VAL A 249 -6.91 -17.53 -12.09
C VAL A 249 -8.36 -17.20 -11.75
N ASP A 250 -9.31 -18.03 -12.18
CA ASP A 250 -10.74 -17.86 -11.90
C ASP A 250 -11.05 -17.84 -10.39
N LYS A 251 -10.25 -18.54 -9.56
CA LYS A 251 -10.37 -18.46 -8.09
C LYS A 251 -9.97 -17.10 -7.53
N TYR A 252 -8.99 -16.41 -8.13
CA TYR A 252 -8.62 -15.04 -7.75
C TYR A 252 -9.59 -13.98 -8.26
N ILE A 253 -10.30 -14.27 -9.36
CA ILE A 253 -11.43 -13.45 -9.82
C ILE A 253 -12.56 -13.58 -8.80
N ASN A 254 -12.99 -14.81 -8.48
CA ASN A 254 -14.09 -15.07 -7.55
C ASN A 254 -13.83 -14.51 -6.14
N LEU A 255 -12.59 -14.59 -5.62
CA LEU A 255 -12.20 -14.00 -4.32
C LEU A 255 -12.14 -12.46 -4.31
N ASN A 256 -12.20 -11.80 -5.47
CA ASN A 256 -12.28 -10.34 -5.59
C ASN A 256 -13.69 -9.86 -5.99
N THR A 257 -14.46 -10.67 -6.73
CA THR A 257 -15.88 -10.38 -7.01
C THR A 257 -16.78 -10.76 -5.84
N SER A 258 -16.35 -11.63 -4.92
CA SER A 258 -16.98 -11.73 -3.60
C SER A 258 -16.84 -10.45 -2.74
N ASN A 259 -16.04 -9.47 -3.21
CA ASN A 259 -15.88 -8.14 -2.60
C ASN A 259 -16.41 -6.99 -3.49
N ASN A 260 -16.95 -7.24 -4.69
CA ASN A 260 -17.40 -6.20 -5.64
C ASN A 260 -18.57 -6.70 -6.50
N ASP A 261 -19.62 -5.89 -6.59
CA ASP A 261 -21.00 -6.26 -6.97
C ASP A 261 -21.22 -7.00 -8.31
N PRO A 262 -22.34 -7.75 -8.41
CA PRO A 262 -22.86 -8.27 -9.67
C PRO A 262 -23.44 -7.14 -10.57
N GLU A 263 -24.07 -7.53 -11.68
CA GLU A 263 -24.87 -6.65 -12.55
C GLU A 263 -24.10 -5.51 -13.25
N THR A 264 -23.31 -5.90 -14.24
CA THR A 264 -22.95 -5.06 -15.40
C THR A 264 -22.68 -5.99 -16.58
N LEU A 265 -23.13 -5.62 -17.79
CA LEU A 265 -23.21 -6.57 -18.92
C LEU A 265 -21.86 -7.18 -19.30
N GLY A 266 -21.88 -8.48 -19.60
CA GLY A 266 -20.67 -9.30 -19.80
C GLY A 266 -19.81 -8.96 -21.03
N SER A 267 -20.26 -8.02 -21.87
CA SER A 267 -19.50 -7.48 -23.01
C SER A 267 -18.32 -6.59 -22.59
N GLU A 268 -18.45 -5.84 -21.48
CA GLU A 268 -17.41 -4.88 -21.06
C GLU A 268 -16.33 -5.49 -20.16
N LYS A 269 -16.67 -6.55 -19.42
CA LYS A 269 -15.72 -7.29 -18.55
C LYS A 269 -14.81 -8.21 -19.37
N GLY A 270 -13.91 -7.60 -20.14
CA GLY A 270 -12.80 -8.29 -20.80
C GLY A 270 -12.00 -9.15 -19.80
N LYS A 271 -11.66 -10.38 -20.19
CA LYS A 271 -11.08 -11.40 -19.28
C LYS A 271 -9.79 -10.88 -18.63
N ARG A 272 -9.83 -10.68 -17.31
CA ARG A 272 -8.72 -10.19 -16.48
C ARG A 272 -7.55 -11.17 -16.52
N ILE A 273 -6.40 -10.73 -17.04
CA ILE A 273 -5.20 -11.56 -17.14
C ILE A 273 -4.30 -11.28 -15.93
N ILE A 274 -3.86 -12.35 -15.27
CA ILE A 274 -3.15 -12.33 -13.99
C ILE A 274 -1.75 -12.96 -14.12
N LEU A 275 -0.74 -12.27 -13.59
CA LEU A 275 0.66 -12.71 -13.53
C LEU A 275 0.95 -13.47 -12.22
N PRO A 276 1.48 -14.72 -12.28
CA PRO A 276 1.79 -15.52 -11.09
C PRO A 276 3.09 -15.07 -10.38
N SER A 277 3.28 -15.49 -9.14
CA SER A 277 4.51 -15.24 -8.33
C SER A 277 5.75 -16.03 -8.77
N SER A 278 5.61 -16.85 -9.82
CA SER A 278 6.71 -17.46 -10.58
C SER A 278 7.23 -16.55 -11.70
N PHE A 279 6.48 -15.53 -12.10
CA PHE A 279 6.90 -14.56 -13.10
C PHE A 279 7.69 -13.43 -12.43
N VAL A 280 8.99 -13.36 -12.72
CA VAL A 280 9.92 -12.38 -12.15
C VAL A 280 9.47 -10.95 -12.47
N GLY A 281 9.30 -10.13 -11.43
CA GLY A 281 8.83 -8.75 -11.54
C GLY A 281 7.31 -8.57 -11.53
N SER A 282 6.50 -9.63 -11.39
CA SER A 282 5.06 -9.47 -11.11
C SER A 282 4.83 -8.94 -9.69
N GLN A 283 3.69 -8.28 -9.44
CA GLN A 283 3.30 -7.83 -8.09
C GLN A 283 3.40 -8.98 -7.07
N ARG A 284 2.84 -10.14 -7.40
CA ARG A 284 2.84 -11.34 -6.54
C ARG A 284 4.23 -11.96 -6.36
N TYR A 285 5.18 -11.67 -7.26
CA TYR A 285 6.59 -12.03 -7.08
C TYR A 285 7.28 -11.07 -6.10
N MET A 286 6.97 -9.77 -6.14
CA MET A 286 7.51 -8.78 -5.19
C MET A 286 6.96 -9.00 -3.78
N GLU A 287 5.64 -9.19 -3.65
CA GLU A 287 4.97 -9.56 -2.39
C GLU A 287 5.57 -10.86 -1.80
N LYS A 288 5.75 -11.89 -2.66
CA LYS A 288 6.40 -13.15 -2.29
C LYS A 288 7.76 -12.93 -1.63
N LEU A 289 8.64 -12.16 -2.29
CA LEU A 289 9.99 -11.86 -1.80
C LEU A 289 9.98 -11.03 -0.52
N TYR A 290 9.09 -10.03 -0.43
CA TYR A 290 8.92 -9.24 0.79
C TYR A 290 8.57 -10.14 1.98
N PHE A 291 7.56 -11.00 1.84
CA PHE A 291 7.18 -11.94 2.89
C PHE A 291 8.24 -13.02 3.17
N ASP A 292 9.02 -13.46 2.17
CA ASP A 292 10.15 -14.38 2.38
C ASP A 292 11.22 -13.68 3.25
N GLY A 293 11.57 -12.44 2.93
CA GLY A 293 12.52 -11.64 3.70
C GLY A 293 12.04 -11.34 5.13
N MET A 294 10.77 -10.97 5.32
CA MET A 294 10.21 -10.77 6.66
C MET A 294 10.23 -12.05 7.50
N THR A 295 10.06 -13.22 6.88
CA THR A 295 10.17 -14.54 7.55
C THR A 295 11.60 -14.85 8.01
N ILE A 296 12.62 -14.20 7.43
CA ILE A 296 14.05 -14.32 7.79
C ILE A 296 14.50 -13.19 8.74
N CYS A 297 13.78 -12.06 8.79
CA CYS A 297 14.04 -10.94 9.71
C CYS A 297 13.35 -11.10 11.08
N GLY A 298 12.45 -12.07 11.23
CA GLY A 298 12.44 -12.90 12.44
C GLY A 298 12.84 -14.32 12.05
N HIS A 299 12.60 -15.32 12.89
CA HIS A 299 13.50 -16.47 13.07
C HIS A 299 14.93 -16.04 13.47
N LEU A 300 15.63 -15.19 12.69
CA LEU A 300 16.98 -14.69 13.00
C LEU A 300 17.05 -13.35 13.74
N ARG A 301 15.93 -12.60 13.81
CA ARG A 301 15.85 -11.17 14.21
C ARG A 301 16.35 -10.20 13.12
N PHE A 302 16.27 -8.90 13.42
CA PHE A 302 16.60 -7.82 12.49
C PHE A 302 18.04 -7.93 11.93
N PRO A 303 18.27 -7.54 10.65
CA PRO A 303 19.60 -7.40 10.09
C PRO A 303 20.44 -6.34 10.82
N ASP A 304 21.73 -6.62 10.99
CA ASP A 304 22.69 -5.75 11.67
C ASP A 304 23.45 -4.86 10.69
N LEU A 305 23.73 -5.36 9.47
CA LEU A 305 24.51 -4.65 8.45
C LEU A 305 23.75 -4.56 7.12
N PHE A 306 23.82 -3.38 6.49
CA PHE A 306 23.38 -3.15 5.11
C PHE A 306 24.60 -2.80 4.25
N LEU A 307 25.02 -3.74 3.42
CA LEU A 307 26.11 -3.60 2.46
C LEU A 307 25.57 -3.34 1.06
N THR A 308 26.40 -2.73 0.21
CA THR A 308 26.01 -2.35 -1.15
C THR A 308 27.19 -2.44 -2.10
N LEU A 309 27.09 -3.30 -3.12
CA LEU A 309 28.10 -3.50 -4.15
C LEU A 309 27.64 -2.87 -5.47
N THR A 310 28.44 -1.98 -6.05
CA THR A 310 28.19 -1.40 -7.40
C THR A 310 29.20 -1.93 -8.40
N CYS A 311 28.77 -2.25 -9.61
CA CYS A 311 29.69 -2.61 -10.69
C CYS A 311 30.56 -1.42 -11.09
N ASN A 312 31.88 -1.56 -10.99
CA ASN A 312 32.82 -0.54 -11.48
C ASN A 312 33.39 -0.95 -12.86
N PRO A 313 33.14 -0.18 -13.94
CA PRO A 313 33.70 -0.47 -15.27
C PRO A 313 35.23 -0.33 -15.36
N THR A 314 35.91 0.27 -14.36
CA THR A 314 37.39 0.36 -14.34
C THR A 314 38.08 -0.87 -13.73
N TRP A 315 37.33 -1.88 -13.26
CA TRP A 315 37.92 -3.13 -12.75
C TRP A 315 38.86 -3.79 -13.78
N SER A 316 40.00 -4.27 -13.30
CA SER A 316 41.11 -4.80 -14.10
C SER A 316 40.69 -5.87 -15.11
N GLU A 317 39.76 -6.74 -14.76
CA GLU A 317 39.29 -7.86 -15.58
C GLU A 317 38.42 -7.38 -16.75
N ILE A 318 37.62 -6.33 -16.52
CA ILE A 318 36.85 -5.65 -17.56
C ILE A 318 37.83 -4.91 -18.47
N GLN A 319 38.74 -4.11 -17.89
CA GLN A 319 39.73 -3.33 -18.63
C GLN A 319 40.66 -4.21 -19.48
N TRP A 320 41.07 -5.37 -18.98
CA TRP A 320 41.87 -6.36 -19.71
C TRP A 320 41.15 -6.86 -20.96
N LYS A 321 39.89 -7.31 -20.84
CA LYS A 321 39.11 -7.79 -21.99
C LYS A 321 38.79 -6.65 -22.98
N VAL A 322 38.51 -5.45 -22.46
CA VAL A 322 38.24 -4.24 -23.25
C VAL A 322 39.45 -3.80 -24.08
N ARG A 323 40.66 -3.86 -23.51
CA ARG A 323 41.93 -3.60 -24.22
C ARG A 323 42.19 -4.58 -25.36
N GLN A 324 41.84 -5.87 -25.18
CA GLN A 324 42.01 -6.90 -26.22
C GLN A 324 41.11 -6.70 -27.45
N SER A 325 39.95 -6.04 -27.30
CA SER A 325 38.92 -5.94 -28.36
C SER A 325 38.77 -4.54 -28.96
N ASN A 326 39.52 -3.53 -28.49
CA ASN A 326 39.37 -2.12 -28.89
C ASN A 326 37.91 -1.60 -28.78
N LEU A 327 37.24 -2.00 -27.68
CA LEU A 327 35.89 -1.60 -27.33
C LEU A 327 35.91 -0.60 -26.15
N ALA A 328 34.75 -0.08 -25.76
CA ALA A 328 34.58 0.54 -24.45
C ALA A 328 33.92 -0.46 -23.47
N PRO A 329 34.04 -0.30 -22.13
CA PRO A 329 33.40 -1.21 -21.18
C PRO A 329 31.88 -1.37 -21.41
N HIS A 330 31.19 -0.30 -21.78
CA HIS A 330 29.75 -0.31 -22.05
C HIS A 330 29.35 -1.03 -23.35
N ASP A 331 30.30 -1.32 -24.24
CA ASP A 331 30.07 -2.20 -25.40
C ASP A 331 30.10 -3.69 -25.02
N CYS A 332 30.60 -4.03 -23.82
CA CYS A 332 30.79 -5.40 -23.33
C CYS A 332 29.85 -5.75 -22.14
N PRO A 333 28.52 -5.62 -22.27
CA PRO A 333 27.57 -5.82 -21.16
C PRO A 333 27.60 -7.26 -20.61
N ASP A 334 27.92 -8.25 -21.44
CA ASP A 334 28.06 -9.66 -21.06
C ASP A 334 29.28 -9.89 -20.15
N ILE A 335 30.39 -9.20 -20.41
CA ILE A 335 31.61 -9.23 -19.59
C ILE A 335 31.38 -8.49 -18.28
N ILE A 336 30.78 -7.29 -18.33
CA ILE A 336 30.41 -6.49 -17.14
C ILE A 336 29.70 -7.35 -16.10
N ILE A 337 28.63 -8.06 -16.49
CA ILE A 337 27.85 -8.84 -15.53
C ILE A 337 28.52 -10.13 -15.07
N ARG A 338 29.38 -10.74 -15.90
CA ARG A 338 30.16 -11.92 -15.51
C ARG A 338 31.17 -11.54 -14.44
N VAL A 339 31.93 -10.46 -14.64
CA VAL A 339 32.87 -9.93 -13.63
C VAL A 339 32.13 -9.50 -12.36
N PHE A 340 30.98 -8.81 -12.49
CA PHE A 340 30.16 -8.47 -11.32
C PHE A 340 29.66 -9.72 -10.58
N LYS A 341 29.17 -10.75 -11.27
CA LYS A 341 28.69 -11.98 -10.63
C LYS A 341 29.83 -12.77 -9.97
N ILE A 342 31.03 -12.78 -10.55
CA ILE A 342 32.24 -13.36 -9.95
C ILE A 342 32.61 -12.59 -8.67
N LYS A 343 32.74 -11.26 -8.72
CA LYS A 343 33.08 -10.43 -7.55
C LYS A 343 32.01 -10.47 -6.45
N LEU A 344 30.72 -10.54 -6.82
CA LEU A 344 29.63 -10.75 -5.86
C LEU A 344 29.71 -12.13 -5.20
N ASN A 345 29.99 -13.19 -5.97
CA ASN A 345 30.18 -14.53 -5.40
C ASN A 345 31.37 -14.56 -4.43
N GLN A 346 32.49 -13.93 -4.82
CA GLN A 346 33.67 -13.83 -3.97
C GLN A 346 33.35 -13.07 -2.68
N LEU A 347 32.80 -11.86 -2.76
CA LEU A 347 32.35 -11.08 -1.60
C LEU A 347 31.40 -11.89 -0.69
N MET A 348 30.43 -12.60 -1.26
CA MET A 348 29.50 -13.43 -0.47
C MET A 348 30.14 -14.70 0.11
N ASN A 349 31.34 -15.11 -0.34
CA ASN A 349 32.13 -16.16 0.29
C ASN A 349 33.03 -15.57 1.38
N ASP A 350 33.72 -14.46 1.10
CA ASP A 350 34.59 -13.74 2.03
C ASP A 350 33.83 -13.32 3.30
N LEU A 351 32.61 -12.81 3.13
CA LEU A 351 31.72 -12.47 4.24
C LEU A 351 31.36 -13.68 5.11
N LYS A 352 31.06 -14.84 4.51
CA LYS A 352 30.61 -16.05 5.23
C LYS A 352 31.73 -16.83 5.89
N HIS A 353 32.92 -16.83 5.28
CA HIS A 353 34.00 -17.76 5.62
C HIS A 353 35.27 -17.04 6.10
N GLY A 354 35.47 -15.77 5.74
CA GLY A 354 36.56 -14.93 6.22
C GLY A 354 36.31 -14.28 7.59
N ASN A 355 35.14 -14.50 8.21
CA ASN A 355 34.77 -14.02 9.55
C ASN A 355 34.91 -12.49 9.75
N ILE A 356 34.83 -11.71 8.66
CA ILE A 356 35.17 -10.27 8.59
C ILE A 356 34.37 -9.42 9.59
N PHE A 357 33.09 -9.74 9.78
CA PHE A 357 32.18 -9.09 10.73
C PHE A 357 31.76 -10.03 11.87
N GLY A 358 32.56 -11.05 12.15
CA GLY A 358 32.17 -12.19 12.99
C GLY A 358 31.24 -13.18 12.27
N ASN A 359 30.61 -14.05 13.06
CA ASN A 359 29.81 -15.17 12.55
C ASN A 359 28.46 -14.71 11.95
N ILE A 360 28.25 -14.96 10.66
CA ILE A 360 27.00 -14.66 9.93
C ILE A 360 26.00 -15.82 10.08
N ILE A 361 24.88 -15.58 10.75
CA ILE A 361 23.78 -16.57 10.86
C ILE A 361 22.75 -16.49 9.73
N GLY A 362 22.73 -15.37 8.99
CA GLY A 362 21.89 -15.25 7.79
C GLY A 362 22.19 -14.03 6.95
N PHE A 363 21.68 -14.05 5.73
CA PHE A 363 21.81 -12.95 4.78
C PHE A 363 20.62 -12.91 3.83
N ILE A 364 20.37 -11.76 3.22
CA ILE A 364 19.41 -11.56 2.12
C ILE A 364 20.06 -10.59 1.13
N TYR A 365 20.12 -10.92 -0.16
CA TYR A 365 20.52 -9.97 -1.20
C TYR A 365 19.51 -9.86 -2.33
N THR A 366 19.46 -8.69 -2.96
CA THR A 366 18.72 -8.39 -4.19
C THR A 366 19.64 -7.73 -5.21
N ILE A 367 19.40 -8.01 -6.50
CA ILE A 367 20.16 -7.49 -7.63
C ILE A 367 19.29 -6.52 -8.43
N GLU A 368 19.80 -5.32 -8.59
CA GLU A 368 19.13 -4.20 -9.25
C GLU A 368 20.04 -3.55 -10.30
N TRP A 369 19.48 -2.68 -11.14
CA TRP A 369 20.23 -1.94 -12.15
C TRP A 369 19.98 -0.44 -11.94
N GLN A 370 21.07 0.32 -11.84
CA GLN A 370 20.98 1.78 -11.77
C GLN A 370 20.46 2.33 -13.11
N LYS A 371 19.99 3.59 -13.16
CA LYS A 371 19.40 4.22 -14.36
C LYS A 371 20.29 4.23 -15.63
N ARG A 372 21.56 3.84 -15.54
CA ARG A 372 22.51 3.65 -16.66
C ARG A 372 22.91 2.17 -16.88
N GLY A 373 22.06 1.23 -16.48
CA GLY A 373 22.23 -0.21 -16.71
C GLY A 373 23.32 -0.91 -15.88
N PHE A 374 24.15 -0.22 -15.11
CA PHE A 374 25.14 -0.88 -14.25
C PHE A 374 24.47 -1.66 -13.11
N THR A 375 24.90 -2.92 -12.96
CA THR A 375 24.38 -3.84 -11.95
C THR A 375 24.86 -3.45 -10.55
N HIS A 376 23.96 -3.66 -9.58
CA HIS A 376 24.08 -3.26 -8.19
C HIS A 376 23.52 -4.39 -7.32
N ALA A 377 24.08 -4.59 -6.14
CA ALA A 377 23.57 -5.55 -5.16
C ALA A 377 23.39 -4.86 -3.81
N HIS A 378 22.17 -4.92 -3.26
CA HIS A 378 21.89 -4.58 -1.87
C HIS A 378 21.89 -5.87 -1.05
N ILE A 379 22.62 -5.87 0.07
CA ILE A 379 22.91 -7.06 0.88
C ILE A 379 22.62 -6.73 2.35
N LEU A 380 21.72 -7.50 2.97
CA LEU A 380 21.45 -7.50 4.41
C LEU A 380 22.15 -8.69 5.05
N ILE A 381 22.74 -8.49 6.23
CA ILE A 381 23.40 -9.54 7.03
C ILE A 381 22.81 -9.56 8.44
N VAL A 382 22.59 -10.75 8.99
CA VAL A 382 22.28 -10.98 10.40
C VAL A 382 23.48 -11.70 11.05
N LEU A 383 24.03 -11.10 12.10
CA LEU A 383 25.17 -11.60 12.86
C LEU A 383 24.72 -12.41 14.08
N HIS A 384 25.54 -13.38 14.46
CA HIS A 384 25.38 -14.14 15.70
C HIS A 384 25.37 -13.17 16.90
N PRO A 385 24.55 -13.40 17.95
CA PRO A 385 24.43 -12.45 19.08
C PRO A 385 25.75 -12.07 19.77
N SER A 386 26.76 -12.95 19.76
CA SER A 386 28.11 -12.68 20.29
C SER A 386 28.98 -11.76 19.43
N ASN A 387 28.51 -11.36 18.25
CA ASN A 387 29.23 -10.55 17.26
C ASN A 387 28.43 -9.29 16.86
N LYS A 388 27.44 -8.89 17.69
CA LYS A 388 26.70 -7.64 17.52
C LYS A 388 27.44 -6.49 18.20
N TYR A 389 27.15 -5.27 17.77
CA TYR A 389 27.83 -4.03 18.14
C TYR A 389 26.90 -3.19 19.06
N PRO A 390 26.88 -3.42 20.39
CA PRO A 390 25.92 -2.79 21.30
C PRO A 390 26.12 -1.28 21.53
N ASN A 391 27.31 -0.72 21.30
CA ASN A 391 27.60 0.71 21.53
C ASN A 391 28.09 1.42 20.24
N PRO A 392 28.08 2.77 20.18
CA PRO A 392 28.51 3.49 18.97
C PRO A 392 30.01 3.40 18.67
N GLN A 393 30.88 3.17 19.66
CA GLN A 393 32.31 2.95 19.44
C GLN A 393 32.55 1.64 18.66
N ASP A 394 31.81 0.57 19.00
CA ASP A 394 31.83 -0.70 18.25
C ASP A 394 31.50 -0.49 16.76
N ILE A 395 30.60 0.46 16.46
CA ILE A 395 30.21 0.82 15.08
C ILE A 395 31.33 1.63 14.40
N ASP A 396 31.90 2.62 15.08
CA ASP A 396 33.05 3.40 14.57
C ASP A 396 34.29 2.51 14.29
N HIS A 397 34.42 1.36 14.94
CA HIS A 397 35.46 0.36 14.66
C HIS A 397 35.25 -0.44 13.36
N ILE A 398 34.02 -0.59 12.87
CA ILE A 398 33.71 -1.37 11.65
C ILE A 398 33.27 -0.53 10.45
N ILE A 399 32.77 0.69 10.68
CA ILE A 399 32.24 1.59 9.65
C ILE A 399 32.82 2.99 9.87
N SER A 400 33.83 3.36 9.08
CA SER A 400 34.25 4.77 8.96
C SER A 400 33.46 5.47 7.86
N ALA A 401 32.96 6.67 8.17
CA ALA A 401 32.39 7.59 7.19
C ALA A 401 33.27 8.83 6.96
N GLU A 402 34.51 8.80 7.44
CA GLU A 402 35.55 9.80 7.25
C GLU A 402 36.30 9.62 5.90
N ILE A 403 37.21 10.55 5.60
CA ILE A 403 38.15 10.41 4.48
C ILE A 403 39.43 9.75 5.01
N PRO A 404 39.90 8.62 4.43
CA PRO A 404 41.17 8.00 4.83
C PRO A 404 42.36 8.93 4.67
N SER A 405 43.38 8.82 5.52
CA SER A 405 44.61 9.61 5.36
C SER A 405 45.41 9.13 4.13
N LYS A 406 45.69 10.04 3.19
CA LYS A 406 46.42 9.74 1.94
C LYS A 406 47.82 9.14 2.18
N HIS A 407 48.45 9.46 3.30
CA HIS A 407 49.79 8.97 3.64
C HIS A 407 49.78 7.56 4.25
N SER A 408 48.76 7.23 5.04
CA SER A 408 48.67 5.94 5.74
C SER A 408 47.89 4.88 4.96
N HIS A 409 46.88 5.29 4.21
CA HIS A 409 45.97 4.41 3.47
C HIS A 409 45.76 4.92 2.03
N PRO A 410 46.82 5.05 1.21
CA PRO A 410 46.76 5.68 -0.12
C PRO A 410 45.74 5.01 -1.06
N GLU A 411 45.67 3.67 -1.07
CA GLU A 411 44.71 2.95 -1.92
C GLU A 411 43.26 3.22 -1.51
N LEU A 412 42.95 3.20 -0.19
CA LEU A 412 41.61 3.54 0.30
C LEU A 412 41.26 5.01 0.03
N PHE A 413 42.22 5.93 0.17
CA PHE A 413 42.02 7.34 -0.17
C PHE A 413 41.63 7.52 -1.65
N GLU A 414 42.36 6.92 -2.58
CA GLU A 414 42.05 7.03 -4.02
C GLU A 414 40.72 6.32 -4.38
N ILE A 415 40.40 5.18 -3.77
CA ILE A 415 39.11 4.49 -3.93
C ILE A 415 37.95 5.35 -3.41
N VAL A 416 38.08 5.96 -2.23
CA VAL A 416 37.06 6.84 -1.62
C VAL A 416 36.90 8.12 -2.45
N SER A 417 38.01 8.77 -2.81
CA SER A 417 38.06 9.99 -3.62
C SER A 417 37.35 9.83 -4.97
N SER A 418 37.66 8.76 -5.70
CA SER A 418 37.09 8.52 -7.03
C SER A 418 35.64 8.03 -6.99
N ASN A 419 35.29 7.12 -6.06
CA ASN A 419 34.01 6.39 -6.12
C ASN A 419 32.96 6.81 -5.08
N MET A 420 33.38 7.27 -3.89
CA MET A 420 32.48 7.46 -2.73
C MET A 420 32.15 8.94 -2.43
N ILE A 421 33.00 9.90 -2.85
CA ILE A 421 32.72 11.32 -2.64
C ILE A 421 31.57 11.81 -3.55
N HIS A 422 30.49 12.30 -2.93
CA HIS A 422 29.33 12.86 -3.64
C HIS A 422 29.67 14.19 -4.35
N GLY A 423 29.12 14.39 -5.55
CA GLY A 423 29.23 15.66 -6.28
C GLY A 423 30.47 15.79 -7.19
N PRO A 424 30.84 17.03 -7.59
CA PRO A 424 30.26 18.30 -7.16
C PRO A 424 28.78 18.47 -7.53
N CYS A 425 28.01 19.12 -6.65
CA CYS A 425 26.58 19.41 -6.81
C CYS A 425 26.20 20.71 -6.07
N GLY A 426 24.93 21.10 -6.11
CA GLY A 426 24.46 22.33 -5.47
C GLY A 426 25.03 23.55 -6.20
N PHE A 427 25.72 24.43 -5.47
CA PHE A 427 26.33 25.63 -6.05
C PHE A 427 27.45 25.30 -7.05
N ALA A 428 28.37 24.41 -6.70
CA ALA A 428 29.49 23.99 -7.55
C ALA A 428 29.06 23.29 -8.85
N ASN A 429 27.84 22.73 -8.90
CA ASN A 429 27.26 22.21 -10.14
C ASN A 429 25.73 22.19 -10.10
N LYS A 430 25.11 23.31 -10.51
CA LYS A 430 23.65 23.48 -10.59
C LYS A 430 22.97 22.52 -11.59
N ARG A 431 23.73 21.90 -12.51
CA ARG A 431 23.22 20.91 -13.49
C ARG A 431 23.27 19.46 -12.99
N SER A 432 23.70 19.20 -11.75
CA SER A 432 23.69 17.85 -11.18
C SER A 432 22.25 17.35 -10.95
N PRO A 433 21.87 16.14 -11.39
CA PRO A 433 20.49 15.62 -11.27
C PRO A 433 19.97 15.45 -9.83
N CYS A 434 20.83 15.53 -8.82
CA CYS A 434 20.43 15.55 -7.40
C CYS A 434 20.05 16.95 -6.89
N VAL A 435 20.23 18.01 -7.68
CA VAL A 435 19.90 19.39 -7.32
C VAL A 435 18.46 19.69 -7.72
N VAL A 436 17.59 19.88 -6.73
CA VAL A 436 16.21 20.34 -6.94
C VAL A 436 16.01 21.56 -6.04
N ASN A 437 15.49 22.65 -6.60
CA ASN A 437 15.30 23.93 -5.89
C ASN A 437 16.60 24.42 -5.20
N GLY A 438 17.73 24.29 -5.91
CA GLY A 438 19.06 24.70 -5.46
C GLY A 438 19.73 23.81 -4.39
N LYS A 439 18.98 22.90 -3.74
CA LYS A 439 19.49 22.00 -2.69
C LYS A 439 19.71 20.59 -3.24
N CYS A 440 20.70 19.87 -2.71
CA CYS A 440 20.84 18.44 -3.00
C CYS A 440 19.74 17.65 -2.28
N ILE A 441 18.92 16.90 -3.00
CA ILE A 441 17.82 16.05 -2.47
C ILE A 441 18.31 14.90 -1.58
N ARG A 442 19.63 14.67 -1.52
CA ARG A 442 20.27 13.69 -0.62
C ARG A 442 20.91 14.36 0.61
N TYR A 443 20.74 15.67 0.77
CA TYR A 443 21.27 16.49 1.86
C TYR A 443 22.80 16.34 1.98
N PHE A 444 23.52 16.71 0.92
CA PHE A 444 24.97 16.87 0.91
C PHE A 444 25.36 18.36 0.80
N PRO A 445 26.48 18.80 1.42
CA PRO A 445 27.33 18.02 2.33
C PRO A 445 26.60 17.59 3.62
N LYS A 446 27.09 16.53 4.26
CA LYS A 446 26.61 16.10 5.59
C LYS A 446 27.29 16.97 6.66
N LYS A 447 26.66 17.09 7.84
CA LYS A 447 27.31 17.71 9.01
C LYS A 447 28.46 16.82 9.50
N PHE A 448 29.48 17.45 10.06
CA PHE A 448 30.52 16.79 10.85
C PHE A 448 29.98 16.39 12.24
N HIS A 449 30.54 15.32 12.82
CA HIS A 449 30.19 14.76 14.12
C HIS A 449 31.41 13.97 14.65
N GLU A 450 31.83 14.23 15.90
CA GLU A 450 33.08 13.67 16.48
C GLU A 450 33.01 12.16 16.81
N SER A 451 31.80 11.61 16.92
CA SER A 451 31.53 10.18 17.12
C SER A 451 30.24 9.78 16.39
N THR A 452 30.06 8.49 16.14
CA THR A 452 28.76 7.99 15.69
C THR A 452 27.73 8.14 16.81
N ILE A 453 26.54 8.62 16.47
CA ILE A 453 25.40 8.70 17.40
C ILE A 453 24.16 8.04 16.80
N VAL A 454 23.32 7.48 17.66
CA VAL A 454 21.95 7.08 17.33
C VAL A 454 21.04 8.27 17.64
N ASP A 455 20.22 8.71 16.68
CA ASP A 455 19.28 9.80 16.90
C ASP A 455 17.97 9.35 17.58
N GLN A 456 17.06 10.30 17.84
CA GLN A 456 15.81 10.06 18.58
C GLN A 456 14.84 9.12 17.86
N ASP A 457 14.97 8.96 16.53
CA ASP A 457 14.17 8.05 15.71
C ASP A 457 14.88 6.70 15.49
N GLY A 458 16.10 6.53 16.01
CA GLY A 458 16.90 5.31 15.91
C GLY A 458 17.85 5.26 14.70
N PHE A 459 18.05 6.36 13.96
CA PHE A 459 18.97 6.38 12.82
C PHE A 459 20.41 6.68 13.24
N LEU A 460 21.37 6.02 12.58
CA LEU A 460 22.80 6.25 12.78
C LEU A 460 23.26 7.52 12.02
N VAL A 461 23.70 8.52 12.79
CA VAL A 461 24.49 9.65 12.28
C VAL A 461 25.96 9.31 12.50
N TYR A 462 26.59 8.75 11.47
CA TYR A 462 27.99 8.32 11.53
C TYR A 462 28.97 9.46 11.81
N ARG A 463 30.03 9.13 12.54
CA ARG A 463 31.22 9.95 12.76
C ARG A 463 31.78 10.52 11.46
N ARG A 464 32.11 11.82 11.48
CA ARG A 464 32.69 12.58 10.37
C ARG A 464 33.56 13.70 10.94
N ASN A 465 34.87 13.50 10.93
CA ASN A 465 35.84 14.57 11.16
C ASN A 465 36.05 15.43 9.90
N ASP A 466 36.58 16.64 10.10
CA ASP A 466 36.82 17.68 9.09
C ASP A 466 38.28 17.77 8.60
N GLY A 467 39.23 17.23 9.36
CA GLY A 467 40.69 17.35 9.13
C GLY A 467 41.26 16.75 7.83
N HIS A 468 40.45 16.12 6.97
CA HIS A 468 40.88 15.64 5.64
C HIS A 468 39.93 16.15 4.55
N THR A 469 40.49 16.73 3.49
CA THR A 469 39.72 17.28 2.35
C THR A 469 40.12 16.64 1.02
N ILE A 470 39.20 16.64 0.05
CA ILE A 470 39.41 16.12 -1.31
C ILE A 470 38.97 17.19 -2.32
N GLY A 471 39.92 17.73 -3.07
CA GLY A 471 39.64 18.68 -4.15
C GLY A 471 39.00 17.99 -5.35
N LYS A 472 37.71 18.27 -5.61
CA LYS A 472 36.94 17.62 -6.68
C LYS A 472 36.35 18.62 -7.68
N ASN A 473 37.12 18.91 -8.74
CA ASN A 473 36.78 19.86 -9.82
C ASN A 473 36.56 21.32 -9.32
N GLY A 474 37.52 21.81 -8.53
CA GLY A 474 37.69 23.18 -7.98
C GLY A 474 36.64 24.24 -8.35
N SER A 475 35.68 24.49 -7.44
CA SER A 475 34.70 25.57 -7.55
C SER A 475 34.02 25.86 -6.20
N ASP A 476 34.01 27.14 -5.81
CA ASP A 476 33.46 27.66 -4.55
C ASP A 476 32.59 28.92 -4.78
N HIS A 477 31.77 29.28 -3.76
CA HIS A 477 30.91 30.48 -3.64
C HIS A 477 29.75 30.61 -4.68
N ILE A 478 28.46 30.49 -4.32
CA ILE A 478 27.54 31.33 -3.48
C ILE A 478 26.87 32.50 -4.26
N THR A 479 25.52 32.50 -4.24
CA THR A 479 24.51 33.60 -4.40
C THR A 479 23.27 33.14 -5.21
N THR A 480 22.12 33.80 -5.04
CA THR A 480 20.77 33.19 -5.06
C THR A 480 19.71 33.94 -5.88
N THR A 481 18.86 33.24 -6.64
CA THR A 481 17.49 33.68 -7.01
C THR A 481 16.62 32.48 -7.48
N LEU A 482 15.31 32.71 -7.74
CA LEU A 482 14.26 31.69 -7.87
C LEU A 482 13.67 31.61 -9.29
N LEU A 483 13.09 30.45 -9.69
CA LEU A 483 11.63 30.31 -9.96
C LEU A 483 11.18 28.89 -10.37
N ASN A 484 9.86 28.72 -10.48
CA ASN A 484 9.11 27.46 -10.55
C ASN A 484 9.06 26.83 -11.96
N ASN A 485 8.62 25.57 -12.03
CA ASN A 485 7.67 25.15 -13.07
C ASN A 485 6.81 23.96 -12.62
N GLN A 486 5.61 23.82 -13.20
CA GLN A 486 4.61 22.79 -12.87
C GLN A 486 4.56 21.69 -13.94
N THR A 487 3.87 20.58 -13.67
CA THR A 487 3.57 19.54 -14.68
C THR A 487 2.20 18.92 -14.38
N GLN A 488 1.39 18.71 -15.41
CA GLN A 488 0.03 18.17 -15.31
C GLN A 488 0.00 16.69 -15.72
N ASN A 489 -0.92 15.91 -15.13
CA ASN A 489 -1.20 14.54 -15.51
C ASN A 489 -2.73 14.35 -15.66
N GLY A 490 -3.17 13.85 -16.81
CA GLY A 490 -4.54 13.38 -17.04
C GLY A 490 -4.61 11.85 -17.05
N ALA A 491 -5.77 11.27 -16.73
CA ALA A 491 -5.95 9.82 -16.67
C ALA A 491 -7.34 9.40 -17.17
N HIS A 492 -7.40 8.25 -17.85
CA HIS A 492 -8.64 7.59 -18.30
C HIS A 492 -8.71 6.15 -17.78
N SER A 493 -9.94 5.64 -17.65
CA SER A 493 -10.26 4.28 -17.20
C SER A 493 -9.85 3.21 -18.20
N HIS A 494 -9.25 2.11 -17.72
CA HIS A 494 -8.87 0.96 -18.55
C HIS A 494 -9.04 -0.39 -17.85
N VAL A 495 -9.32 -1.42 -18.67
CA VAL A 495 -9.35 -2.84 -18.32
C VAL A 495 -8.01 -3.28 -17.71
N GLN A 496 -8.04 -4.02 -16.60
CA GLN A 496 -6.84 -4.58 -15.98
C GLN A 496 -6.33 -5.84 -16.72
N ASP A 497 -5.45 -5.64 -17.70
CA ASP A 497 -4.48 -6.65 -18.14
C ASP A 497 -3.15 -6.42 -17.39
N GLU A 498 -2.79 -7.31 -16.45
CA GLU A 498 -1.53 -7.22 -15.71
C GLU A 498 -0.30 -7.39 -16.62
N ILE A 499 -0.43 -8.07 -17.76
CA ILE A 499 0.64 -8.17 -18.76
C ILE A 499 0.85 -6.81 -19.44
N LYS A 500 -0.23 -6.12 -19.82
CA LYS A 500 -0.15 -4.78 -20.40
C LYS A 500 0.48 -3.81 -19.40
N HIS A 501 0.02 -3.82 -18.15
CA HIS A 501 0.60 -2.98 -17.09
C HIS A 501 2.08 -3.29 -16.86
N PHE A 502 2.47 -4.56 -16.73
CA PHE A 502 3.88 -4.96 -16.58
C PHE A 502 4.75 -4.48 -17.74
N LEU A 503 4.28 -4.60 -18.99
CA LEU A 503 5.03 -4.14 -20.17
C LEU A 503 5.07 -2.61 -20.26
N ASP A 504 3.98 -1.91 -19.95
CA ASP A 504 3.86 -0.45 -20.02
C ASP A 504 4.57 0.30 -18.88
N PHE A 505 5.15 -0.39 -17.89
CA PHE A 505 6.03 0.20 -16.87
C PHE A 505 7.43 -0.46 -16.81
N ARG A 506 7.72 -1.37 -17.74
CA ARG A 506 9.00 -2.07 -17.87
C ARG A 506 10.02 -1.20 -18.61
N TYR A 507 11.22 -1.12 -18.04
CA TYR A 507 12.44 -0.76 -18.74
C TYR A 507 13.35 -2.00 -18.87
N VAL A 508 14.25 -2.00 -19.86
CA VAL A 508 15.29 -3.03 -20.03
C VAL A 508 16.61 -2.38 -20.43
N SER A 509 17.69 -2.73 -19.74
CA SER A 509 19.07 -2.37 -20.14
C SER A 509 19.86 -3.57 -20.70
N PRO A 510 20.95 -3.37 -21.47
CA PRO A 510 21.73 -4.48 -22.01
C PRO A 510 22.39 -5.40 -20.96
N PRO A 511 22.97 -4.89 -19.83
CA PRO A 511 23.47 -5.75 -18.76
C PRO A 511 22.36 -6.57 -18.08
N GLU A 512 21.18 -5.99 -17.87
CA GLU A 512 20.01 -6.69 -17.34
C GLU A 512 19.53 -7.80 -18.28
N ALA A 513 19.46 -7.51 -19.59
CA ALA A 513 19.13 -8.52 -20.59
C ALA A 513 20.16 -9.66 -20.61
N CYS A 514 21.46 -9.37 -20.54
CA CYS A 514 22.50 -10.39 -20.37
C CYS A 514 22.27 -11.24 -19.11
N TRP A 515 21.96 -10.61 -17.97
CA TRP A 515 21.80 -11.27 -16.67
C TRP A 515 20.66 -12.27 -16.68
N LYS A 516 19.55 -11.87 -17.29
CA LYS A 516 18.34 -12.68 -17.43
C LYS A 516 18.45 -13.72 -18.55
N ILE A 517 19.34 -13.53 -19.54
CA ILE A 517 19.69 -14.54 -20.55
C ILE A 517 20.56 -15.65 -19.96
N PHE A 518 21.61 -15.33 -19.18
CA PHE A 518 22.43 -16.32 -18.45
C PHE A 518 21.72 -16.88 -17.19
N ALA A 519 20.43 -16.58 -17.00
CA ALA A 519 19.61 -17.03 -15.89
C ALA A 519 20.20 -16.81 -14.48
N PHE A 520 21.03 -15.77 -14.30
CA PHE A 520 21.70 -15.50 -13.02
C PHE A 520 20.66 -15.14 -11.94
N PRO A 521 20.82 -15.64 -10.69
CA PRO A 521 19.83 -15.42 -9.62
C PRO A 521 19.82 -13.96 -9.18
N MET A 522 18.68 -13.29 -9.38
CA MET A 522 18.44 -11.88 -8.99
C MET A 522 18.31 -11.65 -7.48
N HIS A 523 18.29 -12.72 -6.69
CA HIS A 523 18.20 -12.68 -5.24
C HIS A 523 18.85 -13.94 -4.65
N GLY A 524 19.15 -13.91 -3.36
CA GLY A 524 19.59 -15.09 -2.62
C GLY A 524 19.58 -14.80 -1.13
N TRP A 525 19.33 -15.81 -0.31
CA TRP A 525 19.18 -15.67 1.13
C TRP A 525 19.54 -16.95 1.88
N SER A 526 19.70 -16.85 3.20
CA SER A 526 19.89 -17.99 4.12
C SER A 526 19.35 -17.63 5.51
N PRO A 527 18.69 -18.56 6.23
CA PRO A 527 18.33 -19.94 5.85
C PRO A 527 17.28 -20.01 4.73
N ALA A 528 17.00 -21.20 4.22
CA ALA A 528 15.97 -21.39 3.19
C ALA A 528 14.56 -21.12 3.75
N VAL A 529 13.64 -20.69 2.88
CA VAL A 529 12.21 -20.49 3.22
C VAL A 529 11.35 -21.34 2.29
N GLU A 530 10.65 -22.31 2.86
CA GLU A 530 9.78 -23.24 2.16
C GLU A 530 8.32 -22.89 2.44
N ARG A 531 7.49 -22.75 1.39
CA ARG A 531 6.11 -22.28 1.55
C ARG A 531 5.14 -23.46 1.59
N LEU A 532 4.41 -23.52 2.69
CA LEU A 532 3.48 -24.60 3.00
C LEU A 532 2.09 -24.21 2.51
N TYR A 533 1.60 -25.00 1.56
CA TYR A 533 0.27 -24.86 0.99
C TYR A 533 -0.72 -25.72 1.79
N PHE A 534 -1.95 -25.23 1.93
CA PHE A 534 -3.03 -26.03 2.50
C PHE A 534 -3.62 -26.95 1.42
N HIS A 535 -3.73 -28.23 1.75
CA HIS A 535 -4.29 -29.25 0.87
C HIS A 535 -5.59 -29.77 1.48
N LEU A 536 -6.58 -30.04 0.62
CA LEU A 536 -7.78 -30.76 1.04
C LEU A 536 -7.40 -32.19 1.47
N GLN A 537 -8.26 -32.79 2.29
CA GLN A 537 -8.14 -34.17 2.73
C GLN A 537 -7.81 -35.10 1.55
N ASN A 538 -6.90 -36.04 1.78
CA ASN A 538 -6.36 -36.99 0.79
C ASN A 538 -5.48 -36.42 -0.34
N GLN A 539 -5.22 -35.11 -0.45
CA GLN A 539 -4.34 -34.58 -1.52
C GLN A 539 -2.83 -34.55 -1.20
N GLN A 540 -2.43 -34.36 0.06
CA GLN A 540 -1.06 -34.62 0.54
C GLN A 540 -1.07 -35.17 1.98
N PRO A 541 -1.49 -36.43 2.19
CA PRO A 541 -1.52 -37.02 3.53
C PRO A 541 -0.10 -37.32 4.04
N MET A 542 0.25 -36.79 5.22
CA MET A 542 1.53 -36.96 5.92
C MET A 542 1.76 -38.39 6.44
N HIS A 543 1.80 -39.39 5.55
CA HIS A 543 2.05 -40.80 5.88
C HIS A 543 3.38 -41.03 6.62
N SER A 544 4.33 -40.10 6.47
CA SER A 544 5.56 -40.04 7.25
C SER A 544 5.33 -40.04 8.76
N ASN A 545 4.22 -39.50 9.28
CA ASN A 545 3.90 -39.52 10.72
C ASN A 545 3.59 -40.93 11.27
N LYS A 546 3.34 -41.91 10.39
CA LYS A 546 3.23 -43.34 10.75
C LYS A 546 4.59 -44.05 10.82
N VAL A 547 5.61 -43.48 10.20
CA VAL A 547 7.00 -44.00 10.17
C VAL A 547 7.89 -43.27 11.18
N TYR A 548 7.61 -41.99 11.42
CA TYR A 548 8.35 -41.10 12.30
C TYR A 548 7.36 -40.41 13.27
N PRO A 549 6.98 -41.04 14.39
CA PRO A 549 5.94 -40.53 15.28
C PRO A 549 6.20 -39.11 15.82
N TYR A 550 7.48 -38.73 16.04
CA TYR A 550 7.86 -37.39 16.47
C TYR A 550 7.44 -36.26 15.50
N GLY A 551 7.06 -36.59 14.25
CA GLY A 551 6.47 -35.64 13.30
C GLY A 551 5.07 -35.15 13.71
N GLN A 552 4.42 -35.80 14.69
CA GLN A 552 3.13 -35.41 15.25
C GLN A 552 3.24 -34.31 16.32
N ASP A 553 4.42 -34.15 16.92
CA ASP A 553 4.70 -33.13 17.96
C ASP A 553 5.15 -31.78 17.38
N LEU A 554 5.43 -31.73 16.07
CA LEU A 554 5.81 -30.52 15.35
C LEU A 554 4.57 -29.75 14.89
N THR A 555 4.64 -28.43 14.86
CA THR A 555 3.68 -27.60 14.09
C THR A 555 3.99 -27.66 12.59
N TYR A 556 3.01 -27.33 11.73
CA TYR A 556 3.19 -27.39 10.27
C TYR A 556 4.39 -26.53 9.79
N PRO A 557 4.61 -25.28 10.25
CA PRO A 557 5.83 -24.51 9.97
C PRO A 557 7.14 -25.20 10.38
N GLN A 558 7.14 -25.92 11.51
CA GLN A 558 8.34 -26.60 12.02
C GLN A 558 8.65 -27.88 11.24
N TYR A 559 7.68 -28.49 10.55
CA TYR A 559 7.85 -29.78 9.88
C TYR A 559 9.01 -29.77 8.86
N VAL A 560 9.11 -28.73 8.03
CA VAL A 560 10.22 -28.58 7.06
C VAL A 560 11.59 -28.34 7.68
N SER A 561 11.65 -27.93 8.96
CA SER A 561 12.94 -27.81 9.69
C SER A 561 13.48 -29.18 10.12
N ARG A 562 12.63 -30.21 10.21
CA ARG A 562 13.00 -31.59 10.63
C ARG A 562 12.88 -32.63 9.52
N PHE A 563 12.17 -32.32 8.43
CA PHE A 563 11.94 -33.22 7.30
C PHE A 563 12.20 -32.52 5.96
N VAL A 564 12.43 -33.31 4.92
CA VAL A 564 12.52 -32.88 3.52
C VAL A 564 11.59 -33.73 2.64
N TYR A 565 10.91 -33.10 1.68
CA TYR A 565 10.00 -33.79 0.76
C TYR A 565 10.76 -34.38 -0.44
N VAL A 566 10.77 -35.71 -0.53
CA VAL A 566 11.48 -36.44 -1.59
C VAL A 566 10.52 -36.69 -2.75
N ALA A 567 10.40 -35.69 -3.62
CA ALA A 567 9.36 -35.61 -4.65
C ALA A 567 9.23 -36.85 -5.57
N HIS A 568 10.33 -37.57 -5.85
CA HIS A 568 10.30 -38.79 -6.68
C HIS A 568 9.76 -40.02 -5.92
N LYS A 569 9.86 -40.06 -4.59
CA LYS A 569 9.24 -41.07 -3.72
C LYS A 569 7.86 -40.66 -3.19
N ARG A 570 7.49 -39.38 -3.36
CA ARG A 570 6.28 -38.74 -2.81
C ARG A 570 6.14 -38.87 -1.28
N CYS A 571 7.25 -38.96 -0.56
CA CYS A 571 7.30 -39.09 0.89
C CYS A 571 8.16 -38.01 1.54
N TRP A 572 7.93 -37.75 2.82
CA TRP A 572 8.85 -36.96 3.64
C TRP A 572 9.87 -37.90 4.32
N GLN A 573 11.13 -37.52 4.31
CA GLN A 573 12.22 -38.19 5.03
C GLN A 573 12.86 -37.22 6.03
N PRO A 574 13.48 -37.68 7.13
CA PRO A 574 14.18 -36.80 8.07
C PRO A 574 15.23 -35.93 7.38
N ARG A 575 15.43 -34.71 7.87
CA ARG A 575 16.41 -33.76 7.34
C ARG A 575 17.79 -34.03 7.94
N GLU A 576 18.72 -34.46 7.11
CA GLU A 576 20.12 -34.70 7.50
C GLU A 576 20.94 -33.41 7.61
N GLN A 577 20.68 -32.40 6.75
CA GLN A 577 21.46 -31.17 6.68
C GLN A 577 20.63 -29.92 6.35
N GLY A 578 21.18 -28.75 6.75
CA GLY A 578 20.63 -27.42 6.51
C GLY A 578 19.50 -27.02 7.46
N ASN A 579 19.10 -25.75 7.40
CA ASN A 579 17.92 -25.23 8.10
C ASN A 579 16.97 -24.59 7.08
N THR A 580 15.67 -24.86 7.26
CA THR A 580 14.58 -24.35 6.40
C THR A 580 13.43 -23.89 7.28
N ILE A 581 13.01 -22.64 7.10
CA ILE A 581 11.85 -22.06 7.79
C ILE A 581 10.59 -22.36 6.97
N GLY A 582 9.57 -22.95 7.60
CA GLY A 582 8.26 -23.14 6.98
C GLY A 582 7.41 -21.87 7.07
N ARG A 583 6.94 -21.37 5.92
CA ARG A 583 6.08 -20.19 5.84
C ARG A 583 4.68 -20.57 5.36
N LEU A 584 3.68 -20.34 6.21
CA LEU A 584 2.27 -20.54 5.84
C LEU A 584 1.77 -19.40 4.94
N ILE A 585 0.67 -19.65 4.23
CA ILE A 585 -0.07 -18.61 3.52
C ILE A 585 -0.93 -17.86 4.54
N TRP A 586 -0.98 -16.53 4.42
CA TRP A 586 -1.84 -15.70 5.27
C TRP A 586 -3.31 -15.94 4.94
N VAL A 587 -4.12 -16.10 5.99
CA VAL A 587 -5.56 -16.32 5.95
C VAL A 587 -6.17 -15.43 7.04
N PRO A 588 -7.16 -14.56 6.73
CA PRO A 588 -7.75 -13.67 7.73
C PRO A 588 -8.76 -14.41 8.64
N PRO A 589 -8.87 -14.05 9.93
CA PRO A 589 -9.82 -14.66 10.87
C PRO A 589 -11.28 -14.64 10.42
N SER A 590 -11.68 -13.65 9.60
CA SER A 590 -13.03 -13.54 9.03
C SER A 590 -13.40 -14.65 8.05
N THR A 591 -12.47 -15.54 7.69
CA THR A 591 -12.75 -16.74 6.86
C THR A 591 -13.18 -17.97 7.66
N GLY A 592 -13.29 -17.86 8.99
CA GLY A 592 -13.80 -18.92 9.86
C GLY A 592 -12.97 -20.20 9.79
N GLU A 593 -13.58 -21.30 9.36
CA GLU A 593 -12.95 -22.63 9.28
C GLU A 593 -11.63 -22.67 8.48
N LEU A 594 -11.46 -21.80 7.48
CA LEU A 594 -10.20 -21.66 6.73
C LEU A 594 -9.05 -21.10 7.59
N PHE A 595 -9.35 -20.24 8.57
CA PHE A 595 -8.38 -19.72 9.53
C PHE A 595 -8.01 -20.76 10.58
N TYR A 596 -8.96 -21.55 11.07
CA TYR A 596 -8.68 -22.62 12.04
C TYR A 596 -7.93 -23.80 11.40
N LEU A 597 -8.27 -24.20 10.17
CA LEU A 597 -7.51 -25.19 9.38
C LEU A 597 -6.02 -24.81 9.25
N ARG A 598 -5.70 -23.51 9.16
CA ARG A 598 -4.31 -23.02 9.10
C ARG A 598 -3.48 -23.36 10.35
N MET A 599 -4.11 -23.65 11.49
CA MET A 599 -3.45 -23.85 12.78
C MET A 599 -3.18 -25.33 13.12
N ILE A 600 -3.75 -26.28 12.38
CA ILE A 600 -3.82 -27.71 12.75
C ILE A 600 -2.91 -28.59 11.89
N ILE A 601 -2.28 -29.58 12.52
CA ILE A 601 -1.87 -30.83 11.86
C ILE A 601 -2.90 -31.91 12.13
N VAL A 602 -3.22 -32.69 11.11
CA VAL A 602 -4.16 -33.81 11.19
C VAL A 602 -3.56 -34.93 12.03
N ASN A 603 -4.08 -35.10 13.25
CA ASN A 603 -3.97 -36.33 14.03
C ASN A 603 -5.19 -37.22 13.70
N ASP A 604 -5.13 -38.51 14.05
CA ASP A 604 -6.21 -39.49 13.78
C ASP A 604 -7.50 -39.29 14.63
N VAL A 605 -7.66 -38.15 15.31
CA VAL A 605 -8.88 -37.80 16.07
C VAL A 605 -9.74 -36.84 15.23
N MET A 606 -10.93 -37.29 14.86
CA MET A 606 -11.91 -36.49 14.11
C MET A 606 -12.65 -35.51 15.02
N TYR A 607 -12.78 -34.26 14.58
CA TYR A 607 -13.63 -33.21 15.15
C TYR A 607 -14.60 -32.71 14.07
N ASN A 608 -15.73 -32.11 14.44
CA ASN A 608 -16.72 -31.63 13.46
C ASN A 608 -16.28 -30.33 12.78
N THR A 609 -15.53 -29.50 13.50
CA THR A 609 -14.95 -28.24 12.99
C THR A 609 -13.45 -28.16 13.26
N PHE A 610 -12.74 -27.40 12.44
CA PHE A 610 -11.35 -27.05 12.73
C PHE A 610 -11.27 -26.12 13.95
N ARG A 611 -12.32 -25.33 14.25
CA ARG A 611 -12.40 -24.52 15.48
C ARG A 611 -12.36 -25.38 16.75
N GLU A 612 -13.12 -26.48 16.80
CA GLU A 612 -13.08 -27.45 17.90
C GLU A 612 -11.68 -28.05 18.09
N ALA A 613 -11.04 -28.48 16.99
CA ALA A 613 -9.70 -29.05 17.04
C ALA A 613 -8.64 -28.02 17.52
N CYS A 614 -8.78 -26.73 17.16
CA CYS A 614 -7.94 -25.66 17.72
C CYS A 614 -8.16 -25.44 19.21
N PHE A 615 -9.41 -25.53 19.68
CA PHE A 615 -9.74 -25.42 21.11
C PHE A 615 -9.18 -26.61 21.90
N ALA A 616 -9.37 -27.84 21.42
CA ALA A 616 -8.87 -29.06 22.04
C ALA A 616 -7.33 -29.14 22.08
N LYS A 617 -6.64 -28.49 21.15
CA LYS A 617 -5.16 -28.31 21.16
C LYS A 617 -4.69 -27.13 22.03
N GLY A 618 -5.59 -26.39 22.69
CA GLY A 618 -5.24 -25.26 23.57
C GLY A 618 -4.79 -24.00 22.83
N PHE A 619 -5.09 -23.85 21.54
CA PHE A 619 -4.64 -22.70 20.75
C PHE A 619 -5.51 -21.44 20.91
N LEU A 620 -6.66 -21.54 21.57
CA LEU A 620 -7.56 -20.42 21.91
C LEU A 620 -7.39 -20.01 23.38
N GLY A 621 -7.78 -18.78 23.71
CA GLY A 621 -7.62 -18.20 25.05
C GLY A 621 -8.69 -18.64 26.05
N SER A 622 -8.54 -18.19 27.30
CA SER A 622 -9.50 -18.44 28.38
C SER A 622 -10.47 -17.27 28.55
N ASP A 623 -11.74 -17.51 28.20
CA ASP A 623 -12.83 -16.52 28.32
C ASP A 623 -13.20 -16.16 29.78
N GLN A 624 -12.54 -16.75 30.78
CA GLN A 624 -12.81 -16.50 32.21
C GLN A 624 -12.66 -15.03 32.62
N GLU A 625 -11.85 -14.24 31.92
CA GLU A 625 -11.75 -12.79 32.18
C GLU A 625 -13.11 -12.08 31.97
N PHE A 626 -13.85 -12.46 30.93
CA PHE A 626 -15.15 -11.90 30.57
C PHE A 626 -16.25 -12.35 31.54
N ILE A 627 -16.23 -13.62 31.93
CA ILE A 627 -17.12 -14.18 32.96
C ILE A 627 -16.89 -13.44 34.29
N GLY A 628 -15.62 -13.17 34.66
CA GLY A 628 -15.25 -12.37 35.83
C GLY A 628 -15.70 -10.91 35.74
N ALA A 629 -15.62 -10.29 34.56
CA ALA A 629 -16.11 -8.93 34.31
C ALA A 629 -17.63 -8.83 34.51
N LEU A 630 -18.39 -9.76 33.92
CA LEU A 630 -19.85 -9.86 34.05
C LEU A 630 -20.27 -10.15 35.51
N ARG A 631 -19.57 -11.09 36.18
CA ARG A 631 -19.81 -11.39 37.61
C ARG A 631 -19.59 -10.17 38.50
N LYS A 632 -18.56 -9.34 38.21
CA LYS A 632 -18.30 -8.13 38.99
C LYS A 632 -19.32 -7.02 38.71
N ALA A 633 -19.74 -6.83 37.46
CA ALA A 633 -20.81 -5.90 37.11
C ALA A 633 -22.17 -6.28 37.76
N ASN A 634 -22.45 -7.58 37.90
CA ASN A 634 -23.65 -8.06 38.61
C ASN A 634 -23.65 -7.69 40.11
N SER A 635 -22.48 -7.49 40.72
CA SER A 635 -22.36 -6.99 42.11
C SER A 635 -22.50 -5.46 42.24
N TRP A 636 -22.80 -4.74 41.15
CA TRP A 636 -22.77 -3.28 41.10
C TRP A 636 -24.02 -2.61 40.54
N GLY A 637 -24.79 -3.31 39.71
CA GLY A 637 -25.90 -2.74 38.96
C GLY A 637 -26.80 -3.81 38.33
N ILE A 638 -27.94 -3.35 37.79
CA ILE A 638 -29.06 -4.22 37.40
C ILE A 638 -28.91 -4.83 35.99
N ALA A 639 -29.68 -5.88 35.70
CA ALA A 639 -29.49 -6.76 34.54
C ALA A 639 -29.52 -6.06 33.17
N HIS A 640 -30.18 -4.91 33.03
CA HIS A 640 -30.11 -4.09 31.81
C HIS A 640 -28.67 -3.70 31.44
N TYR A 641 -27.88 -3.24 32.41
CA TYR A 641 -26.47 -2.87 32.18
C TYR A 641 -25.59 -4.09 31.90
N LEU A 642 -25.95 -5.27 32.40
CA LEU A 642 -25.30 -6.54 32.03
C LEU A 642 -25.59 -6.96 30.59
N ARG A 643 -26.80 -6.69 30.07
CA ARG A 643 -27.12 -6.89 28.65
C ARG A 643 -26.31 -5.92 27.77
N LYS A 644 -26.28 -4.61 28.10
CA LYS A 644 -25.41 -3.62 27.42
C LYS A 644 -23.92 -4.01 27.48
N LEU A 645 -23.42 -4.52 28.62
CA LEU A 645 -22.02 -4.96 28.75
C LEU A 645 -21.72 -6.19 27.87
N PHE A 646 -22.61 -7.18 27.81
CA PHE A 646 -22.44 -8.35 26.95
C PHE A 646 -22.47 -7.98 25.45
N VAL A 647 -23.36 -7.07 25.05
CA VAL A 647 -23.41 -6.54 23.68
C VAL A 647 -22.12 -5.78 23.33
N LYS A 648 -21.58 -4.98 24.26
CA LYS A 648 -20.27 -4.32 24.09
C LYS A 648 -19.13 -5.33 23.96
N LEU A 649 -19.15 -6.44 24.71
CA LEU A 649 -18.18 -7.53 24.54
C LEU A 649 -18.28 -8.18 23.15
N LEU A 650 -19.49 -8.44 22.64
CA LEU A 650 -19.70 -8.92 21.27
C LEU A 650 -19.10 -7.96 20.23
N PHE A 651 -19.35 -6.65 20.35
CA PHE A 651 -18.77 -5.64 19.43
C PHE A 651 -17.24 -5.61 19.42
N THR A 652 -16.56 -5.97 20.52
CA THR A 652 -15.09 -6.06 20.51
C THR A 652 -14.56 -7.22 19.68
N ASN A 653 -15.37 -8.27 19.47
CA ASN A 653 -14.97 -9.55 18.87
C ASN A 653 -13.71 -10.17 19.54
N THR A 654 -13.67 -10.16 20.88
CA THR A 654 -12.52 -10.66 21.67
C THR A 654 -12.79 -11.90 22.51
N MET A 655 -14.04 -12.40 22.54
CA MET A 655 -14.39 -13.66 23.20
C MET A 655 -14.13 -14.82 22.25
N ASP A 656 -13.38 -15.84 22.68
CA ASP A 656 -13.03 -16.99 21.84
C ASP A 656 -14.22 -17.94 21.64
N ILE A 657 -15.11 -18.06 22.64
CA ILE A 657 -16.39 -18.78 22.57
C ILE A 657 -17.51 -17.92 23.22
N PRO A 658 -18.12 -16.98 22.47
CA PRO A 658 -19.22 -16.14 22.96
C PRO A 658 -20.40 -16.91 23.57
N GLU A 659 -20.67 -18.13 23.10
CA GLU A 659 -21.75 -18.97 23.60
C GLU A 659 -21.43 -19.61 24.96
N TYR A 660 -20.17 -19.94 25.25
CA TYR A 660 -19.75 -20.39 26.58
C TYR A 660 -19.86 -19.23 27.58
N VAL A 661 -19.40 -18.03 27.21
CA VAL A 661 -19.63 -16.81 28.03
C VAL A 661 -21.13 -16.53 28.20
N TRP A 662 -21.94 -16.78 27.17
CA TRP A 662 -23.40 -16.69 27.28
C TRP A 662 -23.93 -17.67 28.34
N GLN A 663 -23.69 -18.97 28.16
CA GLN A 663 -24.15 -20.06 29.03
C GLN A 663 -23.75 -19.84 30.50
N GLN A 664 -22.50 -19.43 30.76
CA GLN A 664 -21.97 -19.24 32.11
C GLN A 664 -22.52 -18.02 32.86
N THR A 665 -23.24 -17.11 32.17
CA THR A 665 -23.67 -15.83 32.79
C THR A 665 -25.06 -15.34 32.37
N TRP A 666 -25.88 -16.15 31.69
CA TRP A 666 -27.20 -15.71 31.21
C TRP A 666 -28.18 -15.44 32.35
N GLN A 667 -28.14 -16.24 33.42
CA GLN A 667 -29.02 -16.09 34.59
C GLN A 667 -28.94 -14.68 35.19
N TRP A 668 -27.73 -14.11 35.32
CA TRP A 668 -27.51 -12.75 35.81
C TRP A 668 -28.09 -11.67 34.87
N ARG A 669 -28.09 -11.90 33.55
CA ARG A 669 -28.76 -11.03 32.55
C ARG A 669 -30.28 -11.22 32.51
N GLY A 670 -30.75 -12.41 32.91
CA GLY A 670 -32.15 -12.76 33.06
C GLY A 670 -32.77 -12.23 34.34
N GLN A 671 -32.01 -11.89 35.39
CA GLN A 671 -32.57 -11.65 36.73
C GLN A 671 -33.66 -10.57 36.81
N MET A 672 -33.61 -9.48 36.02
CA MET A 672 -34.73 -8.52 35.97
C MET A 672 -35.94 -9.04 35.19
N ILE A 673 -35.71 -9.85 34.15
CA ILE A 673 -36.78 -10.53 33.41
C ILE A 673 -37.46 -11.47 34.40
N LEU A 674 -36.71 -12.33 35.11
CA LEU A 674 -37.17 -13.16 36.22
C LEU A 674 -38.01 -12.37 37.24
N ASN A 675 -37.48 -11.25 37.76
CA ASN A 675 -38.11 -10.54 38.86
C ASN A 675 -39.41 -9.81 38.47
N SER A 676 -39.58 -9.36 37.21
CA SER A 676 -40.89 -8.88 36.72
C SER A 676 -41.83 -10.01 36.27
N ILE A 677 -41.40 -11.27 36.41
CA ILE A 677 -42.07 -12.49 35.92
C ILE A 677 -42.37 -13.45 37.08
N ILE A 678 -42.07 -13.10 38.34
CA ILE A 678 -42.54 -13.84 39.52
C ILE A 678 -44.09 -13.90 39.56
N GLU A 679 -44.78 -12.94 38.95
CA GLU A 679 -46.24 -12.94 38.76
C GLU A 679 -46.74 -13.85 37.62
N ASN A 680 -45.89 -14.22 36.66
CA ASN A 680 -46.27 -14.96 35.43
C ASN A 680 -45.31 -16.13 35.15
N LYS A 681 -45.79 -17.37 35.30
CA LYS A 681 -44.96 -18.60 35.24
C LYS A 681 -44.39 -18.94 33.84
N LEU A 682 -43.41 -18.16 33.36
CA LEU A 682 -42.64 -18.49 32.16
C LEU A 682 -41.61 -19.58 32.42
N THR A 683 -41.32 -20.38 31.38
CA THR A 683 -40.26 -21.38 31.39
C THR A 683 -38.87 -20.75 31.24
N GLU A 684 -37.83 -21.54 31.57
CA GLU A 684 -36.44 -21.20 31.29
C GLU A 684 -36.20 -20.87 29.80
N LYS A 685 -36.83 -21.63 28.89
CA LYS A 685 -36.72 -21.43 27.44
C LYS A 685 -37.27 -20.08 26.98
N GLU A 686 -38.42 -19.66 27.52
CA GLU A 686 -39.02 -18.35 27.23
C GLU A 686 -38.21 -17.21 27.85
N THR A 687 -37.71 -17.39 29.07
CA THR A 687 -36.81 -16.44 29.75
C THR A 687 -35.54 -16.19 28.93
N ILE A 688 -34.92 -17.26 28.41
CA ILE A 688 -33.78 -17.16 27.48
C ILE A 688 -34.20 -16.43 26.20
N HIS A 689 -35.33 -16.80 25.58
CA HIS A 689 -35.79 -16.18 24.33
C HIS A 689 -36.01 -14.66 24.46
N LEU A 690 -36.67 -14.21 25.52
CA LEU A 690 -36.84 -12.77 25.82
C LEU A 690 -35.50 -12.05 25.97
N CYS A 691 -34.53 -12.66 26.66
CA CYS A 691 -33.20 -12.09 26.84
C CYS A 691 -32.40 -12.02 25.52
N TRP A 692 -32.64 -12.94 24.58
CA TRP A 692 -32.08 -12.89 23.22
C TRP A 692 -32.72 -11.80 22.37
N THR A 693 -34.04 -11.60 22.43
CA THR A 693 -34.73 -10.49 21.73
C THR A 693 -34.21 -9.12 22.19
N GLU A 694 -34.00 -8.93 23.49
CA GLU A 694 -33.35 -7.74 24.07
C GLU A 694 -31.94 -7.49 23.49
N ILE A 695 -31.16 -8.55 23.31
CA ILE A 695 -29.79 -8.46 22.79
C ILE A 695 -29.79 -8.20 21.28
N GLU A 696 -30.69 -8.81 20.52
CA GLU A 696 -30.90 -8.49 19.10
C GLU A 696 -31.25 -7.01 18.93
N ASN A 697 -32.17 -6.46 19.74
CA ASN A 697 -32.54 -5.04 19.68
C ASN A 697 -31.33 -4.10 19.94
N LEU A 698 -30.50 -4.42 20.94
CA LEU A 698 -29.28 -3.66 21.25
C LEU A 698 -28.19 -3.77 20.15
N LEU A 699 -28.06 -4.94 19.50
CA LEU A 699 -27.18 -5.13 18.35
C LEU A 699 -27.68 -4.34 17.13
N GLN A 700 -28.99 -4.39 16.86
CA GLN A 700 -29.63 -3.73 15.72
C GLN A 700 -29.52 -2.20 15.78
N ALA A 701 -29.53 -1.61 16.98
CA ALA A 701 -29.22 -0.20 17.17
C ALA A 701 -27.84 0.21 16.59
N ASN A 702 -26.86 -0.71 16.59
CA ASN A 702 -25.54 -0.52 15.99
C ASN A 702 -25.40 -1.15 14.58
N ARG A 703 -26.51 -1.50 13.92
CA ARG A 703 -26.55 -2.21 12.61
C ARG A 703 -25.87 -3.59 12.64
N LYS A 704 -26.13 -4.38 13.69
CA LYS A 704 -25.68 -5.76 13.85
C LYS A 704 -26.82 -6.69 14.26
N SER A 705 -26.63 -7.99 14.06
CA SER A 705 -27.55 -9.07 14.46
C SER A 705 -26.77 -10.18 15.17
N LEU A 706 -27.45 -11.01 15.95
CA LEU A 706 -26.90 -12.28 16.44
C LEU A 706 -26.42 -13.19 15.29
N ARG A 707 -26.99 -13.02 14.08
CA ARG A 707 -26.55 -13.70 12.86
C ARG A 707 -25.11 -13.36 12.42
N ASP A 708 -24.54 -12.25 12.90
CA ASP A 708 -23.13 -11.90 12.69
C ASP A 708 -22.16 -12.77 13.53
N PHE A 709 -22.66 -13.59 14.46
CA PHE A 709 -21.86 -14.34 15.44
C PHE A 709 -22.17 -15.85 15.37
N PRO A 710 -21.62 -16.61 14.40
CA PRO A 710 -22.13 -17.94 14.03
C PRO A 710 -22.16 -19.03 15.12
N SER A 711 -21.41 -18.88 16.21
CA SER A 711 -21.50 -19.78 17.37
C SER A 711 -22.63 -19.45 18.35
N MET A 712 -23.44 -18.43 18.10
CA MET A 712 -24.60 -18.10 18.94
C MET A 712 -25.86 -18.77 18.38
N SER A 713 -26.38 -19.78 19.09
CA SER A 713 -27.60 -20.54 18.72
C SER A 713 -28.86 -19.66 18.45
N TYR A 714 -29.08 -19.28 17.19
CA TYR A 714 -30.21 -18.43 16.78
C TYR A 714 -31.56 -19.16 16.86
N LEU A 715 -32.32 -18.91 17.92
CA LEU A 715 -33.66 -19.47 18.11
C LEU A 715 -34.71 -18.71 17.27
N ILE A 716 -35.15 -19.34 16.18
CA ILE A 716 -36.31 -18.92 15.38
C ILE A 716 -37.57 -19.01 16.26
N GLY A 717 -38.38 -17.95 16.29
CA GLY A 717 -39.53 -17.82 17.20
C GLY A 717 -40.27 -16.49 17.05
N TYR A 718 -40.16 -15.61 18.03
CA TYR A 718 -41.06 -14.45 18.22
C TYR A 718 -40.42 -13.08 17.90
N ALA A 719 -39.52 -13.00 16.93
CA ALA A 719 -38.96 -11.73 16.43
C ALA A 719 -39.96 -11.00 15.51
N ALA A 720 -41.06 -10.52 16.08
CA ALA A 720 -42.15 -9.86 15.35
C ALA A 720 -41.75 -8.46 14.84
N ASN A 721 -41.33 -8.38 13.56
CA ASN A 721 -41.71 -7.33 12.62
C ASN A 721 -41.13 -7.62 11.22
N PRO A 722 -41.92 -8.24 10.31
CA PRO A 722 -41.55 -8.38 8.90
C PRO A 722 -41.60 -7.03 8.16
N HIS A 723 -40.70 -6.85 7.19
CA HIS A 723 -40.82 -5.87 6.09
C HIS A 723 -41.16 -4.41 6.47
N HIS A 724 -40.42 -3.83 7.43
CA HIS A 724 -40.25 -2.37 7.50
C HIS A 724 -38.78 -2.00 7.71
N ASN A 725 -38.29 -1.08 6.88
CA ASN A 725 -36.95 -0.52 6.94
C ASN A 725 -36.78 0.25 8.27
N LYS A 726 -36.05 -0.35 9.21
CA LYS A 726 -35.88 0.23 10.56
C LYS A 726 -35.03 1.50 10.55
N LEU A 727 -34.18 1.70 9.54
CA LEU A 727 -33.40 2.94 9.42
C LEU A 727 -34.31 4.12 9.07
N THR A 728 -35.29 3.91 8.19
CA THR A 728 -36.35 4.89 7.87
C THR A 728 -37.28 5.14 9.06
N HIS A 729 -37.67 4.09 9.79
CA HIS A 729 -38.53 4.24 10.97
C HIS A 729 -37.87 5.09 12.06
N ASN A 730 -36.62 4.78 12.42
CA ASN A 730 -35.88 5.51 13.46
C ASN A 730 -35.67 7.00 13.15
N GLU A 731 -35.68 7.40 11.87
CA GLU A 731 -35.54 8.79 11.43
C GLU A 731 -36.90 9.50 11.23
N THR A 732 -38.02 8.81 11.48
CA THR A 732 -39.39 9.36 11.34
C THR A 732 -40.22 9.25 12.64
N THR A 733 -39.76 8.50 13.64
CA THR A 733 -40.38 8.36 14.97
C THR A 733 -40.20 9.53 15.93
N TYR A 734 -39.58 10.64 15.51
CA TYR A 734 -39.43 11.82 16.36
C TYR A 734 -40.80 12.48 16.67
N ASP A 735 -41.01 12.92 17.91
CA ASP A 735 -42.21 13.68 18.28
C ASP A 735 -42.25 15.03 17.55
N LYS A 736 -43.21 15.17 16.64
CA LYS A 736 -43.36 16.37 15.80
C LYS A 736 -43.77 17.60 16.59
N GLN A 737 -44.52 17.47 17.70
CA GLN A 737 -44.93 18.62 18.52
C GLN A 737 -43.71 19.18 19.27
N ILE A 738 -42.89 18.29 19.84
CA ILE A 738 -41.63 18.68 20.49
C ILE A 738 -40.67 19.30 19.46
N LEU A 739 -40.57 18.74 18.25
CA LEU A 739 -39.75 19.32 17.17
C LEU A 739 -40.23 20.71 16.71
N VAL A 740 -41.55 20.96 16.61
CA VAL A 740 -42.08 22.31 16.31
C VAL A 740 -41.74 23.30 17.43
N ALA A 741 -41.86 22.89 18.70
CA ALA A 741 -41.50 23.75 19.83
C ALA A 741 -40.00 24.09 19.85
N GLU A 742 -39.12 23.08 19.75
CA GLU A 742 -37.67 23.26 19.65
C GLU A 742 -37.26 24.08 18.42
N PHE A 743 -37.92 23.90 17.27
CA PHE A 743 -37.70 24.73 16.08
C PHE A 743 -38.05 26.19 16.35
N ASN A 744 -39.27 26.49 16.80
CA ASN A 744 -39.72 27.85 17.05
C ASN A 744 -38.81 28.58 18.05
N THR A 745 -38.50 27.93 19.18
CA THR A 745 -37.57 28.48 20.19
C THR A 745 -36.17 28.70 19.61
N SER A 746 -35.63 27.76 18.83
CA SER A 746 -34.30 27.90 18.25
C SER A 746 -34.24 28.94 17.12
N TYR A 747 -35.33 29.10 16.36
CA TYR A 747 -35.45 30.03 15.23
C TYR A 747 -35.50 31.49 15.70
N HIS A 748 -36.21 31.79 16.78
CA HIS A 748 -36.24 33.12 17.39
C HIS A 748 -34.88 33.56 17.99
N LEU A 749 -33.99 32.61 18.28
CA LEU A 749 -32.66 32.86 18.84
C LEU A 749 -31.54 32.94 17.78
N LEU A 750 -31.84 32.78 16.49
CA LEU A 750 -30.87 32.92 15.40
C LEU A 750 -30.40 34.37 15.26
N THR A 751 -29.09 34.57 15.04
CA THR A 751 -28.60 35.88 14.56
C THR A 751 -29.10 36.16 13.15
N TYR A 752 -29.10 37.42 12.71
CA TYR A 752 -29.51 37.79 11.34
C TYR A 752 -28.76 36.98 10.25
N GLU A 753 -27.44 36.80 10.40
CA GLU A 753 -26.62 35.96 9.51
C GLU A 753 -27.12 34.50 9.51
N GLN A 754 -27.30 33.91 10.70
CA GLN A 754 -27.76 32.53 10.85
C GLN A 754 -29.19 32.32 10.32
N LYS A 755 -30.07 33.30 10.52
CA LYS A 755 -31.47 33.27 10.06
C LYS A 755 -31.54 33.27 8.53
N SER A 756 -30.81 34.18 7.87
CA SER A 756 -30.70 34.22 6.41
C SER A 756 -30.19 32.90 5.81
N ILE A 757 -29.22 32.25 6.48
CA ILE A 757 -28.71 30.93 6.12
C ILE A 757 -29.80 29.85 6.27
N VAL A 758 -30.52 29.82 7.39
CA VAL A 758 -31.60 28.85 7.66
C VAL A 758 -32.74 29.01 6.65
N ASP A 759 -33.24 30.24 6.44
CA ASP A 759 -34.34 30.55 5.52
C ASP A 759 -33.99 30.16 4.07
N THR A 760 -32.75 30.41 3.65
CA THR A 760 -32.26 30.04 2.31
C THR A 760 -32.25 28.53 2.11
N ILE A 761 -31.79 27.76 3.10
CA ILE A 761 -31.66 26.30 3.02
C ILE A 761 -33.04 25.62 3.13
N ILE A 762 -33.94 26.10 4.00
CA ILE A 762 -35.32 25.60 4.10
C ILE A 762 -36.02 25.75 2.75
N ARG A 763 -35.99 26.95 2.15
CA ARG A 763 -36.62 27.22 0.86
C ARG A 763 -36.17 26.24 -0.23
N VAL A 764 -34.88 25.92 -0.30
CA VAL A 764 -34.30 25.01 -1.30
C VAL A 764 -34.74 23.56 -1.08
N VAL A 765 -34.89 23.14 0.18
CA VAL A 765 -35.45 21.81 0.52
C VAL A 765 -36.94 21.72 0.18
N ASP A 766 -37.71 22.78 0.43
CA ASP A 766 -39.15 22.82 0.14
C ASP A 766 -39.45 22.89 -1.36
N THR A 767 -38.65 23.64 -2.14
CA THR A 767 -38.72 23.62 -3.61
C THR A 767 -38.06 22.40 -4.26
N GLN A 768 -37.64 21.41 -3.45
CA GLN A 768 -36.94 20.17 -3.86
C GLN A 768 -35.77 20.41 -4.84
N SER A 769 -35.11 21.57 -4.72
CA SER A 769 -34.14 22.03 -5.70
C SER A 769 -32.75 21.50 -5.35
N PRO A 770 -31.96 21.00 -6.33
CA PRO A 770 -30.62 20.48 -6.06
C PRO A 770 -29.69 21.59 -5.60
N GLY A 771 -28.87 21.34 -4.58
CA GLY A 771 -27.97 22.38 -4.04
C GLY A 771 -26.87 21.82 -3.13
N VAL A 772 -25.66 22.33 -3.34
CA VAL A 772 -24.45 21.97 -2.56
C VAL A 772 -23.98 23.24 -1.84
N TYR A 773 -23.97 23.22 -0.51
CA TYR A 773 -23.68 24.39 0.32
C TYR A 773 -22.48 24.15 1.24
N PHE A 774 -21.73 25.20 1.55
CA PHE A 774 -20.66 25.17 2.56
C PHE A 774 -20.82 26.32 3.56
N LEU A 775 -21.24 26.00 4.79
CA LEU A 775 -21.21 26.93 5.92
C LEU A 775 -19.80 26.98 6.52
N TYR A 776 -19.01 27.92 5.99
CA TYR A 776 -17.77 28.35 6.59
C TYR A 776 -18.06 29.17 7.84
N GLY A 777 -17.37 28.88 8.93
CA GLY A 777 -17.42 29.74 10.11
C GLY A 777 -16.49 29.26 11.19
N TYR A 778 -15.98 30.19 11.97
CA TYR A 778 -15.09 29.90 13.08
C TYR A 778 -15.78 29.02 14.16
N GLY A 779 -15.00 28.45 15.09
CA GLY A 779 -15.60 27.93 16.32
C GLY A 779 -16.27 29.05 17.12
N GLY A 780 -17.29 28.72 17.92
CA GLY A 780 -18.11 29.70 18.63
C GLY A 780 -19.29 30.27 17.81
N THR A 781 -19.23 30.32 16.47
CA THR A 781 -20.21 31.05 15.64
C THR A 781 -21.62 30.45 15.53
N GLY A 782 -21.97 29.44 16.33
CA GLY A 782 -23.31 28.84 16.32
C GLY A 782 -23.63 27.91 15.14
N LYS A 783 -22.66 27.39 14.37
CA LYS A 783 -22.96 26.41 13.29
C LYS A 783 -23.78 25.21 13.76
N MET A 784 -23.49 24.63 14.94
CA MET A 784 -24.30 23.53 15.49
C MET A 784 -25.72 23.96 15.88
N PHE A 785 -25.94 25.26 16.15
CA PHE A 785 -27.26 25.80 16.38
C PHE A 785 -28.05 25.84 15.07
N VAL A 786 -27.45 26.34 13.99
CA VAL A 786 -27.98 26.23 12.61
C VAL A 786 -28.29 24.77 12.25
N TRP A 787 -27.41 23.82 12.59
CA TRP A 787 -27.65 22.38 12.36
C TRP A 787 -28.85 21.81 13.16
N ARG A 788 -29.02 22.19 14.44
CA ARG A 788 -30.22 21.81 15.21
C ARG A 788 -31.48 22.42 14.59
N THR A 789 -31.50 23.74 14.35
CA THR A 789 -32.68 24.43 13.84
C THR A 789 -33.12 23.92 12.46
N LEU A 790 -32.18 23.65 11.54
CA LEU A 790 -32.49 23.03 10.24
C LEU A 790 -33.03 21.60 10.40
N SER A 791 -32.42 20.79 11.27
CA SER A 791 -32.90 19.44 11.54
C SER A 791 -34.32 19.46 12.10
N PHE A 792 -34.64 20.40 12.98
CA PHE A 792 -35.97 20.51 13.57
C PHE A 792 -37.02 20.97 12.57
N ALA A 793 -36.73 22.00 11.77
CA ALA A 793 -37.63 22.52 10.73
C ALA A 793 -38.05 21.45 9.70
N ILE A 794 -37.10 20.61 9.29
CA ILE A 794 -37.34 19.59 8.26
C ILE A 794 -38.02 18.36 8.88
N CYS A 795 -37.60 17.92 10.08
CA CYS A 795 -38.16 16.75 10.74
C CYS A 795 -39.56 16.99 11.34
N SER A 796 -39.90 18.21 11.80
CA SER A 796 -41.27 18.56 12.19
C SER A 796 -42.24 18.36 11.02
N ASN A 797 -41.81 18.74 9.82
CA ASN A 797 -42.53 18.61 8.57
C ASN A 797 -42.44 17.18 7.98
N GLY A 798 -41.98 16.19 8.76
CA GLY A 798 -41.88 14.79 8.37
C GLY A 798 -40.79 14.48 7.34
N GLY A 799 -39.87 15.40 7.06
CA GLY A 799 -38.70 15.16 6.21
C GLY A 799 -37.55 14.53 6.99
N ILE A 800 -36.74 13.72 6.32
CA ILE A 800 -35.55 13.08 6.91
C ILE A 800 -34.30 13.94 6.63
N VAL A 801 -33.54 14.23 7.68
CA VAL A 801 -32.22 14.89 7.61
C VAL A 801 -31.12 13.93 8.07
N CYS A 802 -30.27 13.50 7.16
CA CYS A 802 -29.09 12.70 7.52
C CYS A 802 -27.98 13.61 8.06
N THR A 803 -27.93 13.78 9.38
CA THR A 803 -26.80 14.47 10.04
C THR A 803 -25.60 13.54 10.21
N VAL A 804 -24.41 14.04 9.85
CA VAL A 804 -23.13 13.35 9.99
C VAL A 804 -22.01 14.32 10.38
N ALA A 805 -20.91 13.78 10.90
CA ALA A 805 -19.68 14.55 11.06
C ALA A 805 -18.43 13.71 10.77
N SER A 806 -17.32 14.39 10.45
CA SER A 806 -16.03 13.76 10.20
C SER A 806 -15.35 13.16 11.46
N SER A 807 -15.86 13.45 12.66
CA SER A 807 -15.38 12.87 13.93
C SER A 807 -16.54 12.39 14.81
N GLY A 808 -16.30 11.37 15.64
CA GLY A 808 -17.33 10.80 16.53
C GLY A 808 -17.80 11.78 17.59
N ILE A 809 -16.91 12.61 18.14
CA ILE A 809 -17.29 13.64 19.11
C ILE A 809 -18.19 14.70 18.46
N ALA A 810 -17.89 15.09 17.22
CA ALA A 810 -18.72 16.06 16.50
C ALA A 810 -20.08 15.49 16.11
N SER A 811 -20.18 14.20 15.79
CA SER A 811 -21.47 13.61 15.41
C SER A 811 -22.43 13.46 16.60
N LEU A 812 -21.91 13.20 17.81
CA LEU A 812 -22.71 13.19 19.04
C LEU A 812 -23.35 14.55 19.40
N LEU A 813 -22.93 15.65 18.75
CA LEU A 813 -23.48 16.99 18.98
C LEU A 813 -24.59 17.35 17.95
N LEU A 814 -24.94 16.43 17.06
CA LEU A 814 -25.99 16.57 16.04
C LEU A 814 -27.17 15.62 16.36
N PRO A 815 -28.44 16.04 16.17
CA PRO A 815 -29.59 15.12 16.31
C PRO A 815 -29.45 13.91 15.37
N GLY A 816 -29.48 12.68 15.91
CA GLY A 816 -29.29 11.44 15.14
C GLY A 816 -27.87 11.19 14.58
N GLY A 817 -26.89 12.03 14.95
CA GLY A 817 -25.63 12.16 14.22
C GLY A 817 -24.65 10.98 14.34
N ARG A 818 -24.17 10.49 13.18
CA ARG A 818 -23.10 9.47 13.11
C ARG A 818 -21.84 9.95 12.40
N THR A 819 -20.72 9.27 12.64
CA THR A 819 -19.51 9.43 11.82
C THR A 819 -19.82 9.10 10.36
N THR A 820 -19.35 9.90 9.41
CA THR A 820 -19.59 9.77 7.97
C THR A 820 -19.37 8.34 7.44
N HIS A 821 -18.21 7.74 7.75
CA HIS A 821 -17.87 6.36 7.40
C HIS A 821 -18.86 5.32 7.92
N SER A 822 -19.48 5.54 9.09
CA SER A 822 -20.48 4.64 9.71
C SER A 822 -21.88 4.83 9.12
N LYS A 823 -22.28 6.09 8.84
CA LYS A 823 -23.59 6.37 8.22
C LYS A 823 -23.64 5.82 6.79
N PHE A 824 -22.60 6.10 6.01
CA PHE A 824 -22.54 5.89 4.55
C PHE A 824 -21.62 4.74 4.10
N ALA A 825 -21.06 3.92 4.99
CA ALA A 825 -20.18 2.79 4.62
C ALA A 825 -19.01 3.15 3.67
N ILE A 826 -18.40 4.32 3.86
CA ILE A 826 -17.28 4.80 3.03
C ILE A 826 -16.01 3.98 3.34
N PRO A 827 -15.34 3.38 2.34
CA PRO A 827 -14.15 2.56 2.55
C PRO A 827 -12.98 3.34 3.16
N VAL A 828 -12.08 2.59 3.82
CA VAL A 828 -10.88 3.12 4.49
C VAL A 828 -9.67 2.31 4.02
N PRO A 829 -8.70 2.92 3.30
CA PRO A 829 -8.71 4.28 2.76
C PRO A 829 -9.71 4.44 1.60
N ALA A 830 -10.26 5.66 1.44
CA ALA A 830 -10.97 6.06 0.23
C ALA A 830 -9.97 6.52 -0.84
N THR A 831 -10.18 6.09 -2.09
CA THR A 831 -9.33 6.41 -3.26
C THR A 831 -10.12 7.19 -4.31
N GLN A 832 -9.45 7.75 -5.32
CA GLN A 832 -10.09 8.47 -6.43
C GLN A 832 -11.22 7.68 -7.12
N ASN A 833 -11.13 6.36 -7.13
CA ASN A 833 -12.10 5.47 -7.78
C ASN A 833 -13.00 4.72 -6.78
N SER A 834 -12.95 5.05 -5.49
CA SER A 834 -13.81 4.45 -4.49
C SER A 834 -15.25 4.96 -4.61
N THR A 835 -16.20 4.06 -4.36
CA THR A 835 -17.61 4.32 -4.03
C THR A 835 -17.84 4.02 -2.55
N CYS A 836 -19.04 4.31 -2.05
CA CYS A 836 -19.51 3.81 -0.75
C CYS A 836 -19.99 2.36 -0.87
N ASN A 837 -19.75 1.53 0.15
CA ASN A 837 -20.19 0.13 0.17
C ASN A 837 -21.67 0.03 0.58
N ILE A 838 -22.56 0.51 -0.31
CA ILE A 838 -24.02 0.52 -0.12
C ILE A 838 -24.65 -0.21 -1.30
N HIS A 839 -25.08 -1.45 -1.10
CA HIS A 839 -25.75 -2.23 -2.14
C HIS A 839 -27.11 -1.62 -2.49
N GLN A 840 -27.48 -1.67 -3.78
CA GLN A 840 -28.82 -1.26 -4.23
C GLN A 840 -29.89 -2.14 -3.57
N GLY A 841 -31.05 -1.57 -3.26
CA GLY A 841 -32.13 -2.26 -2.54
C GLY A 841 -31.90 -2.49 -1.03
N SER A 842 -30.76 -2.05 -0.46
CA SER A 842 -30.55 -2.11 1.00
C SER A 842 -31.34 -1.02 1.74
N ASP A 843 -31.69 -1.27 3.01
CA ASP A 843 -32.33 -0.29 3.92
C ASP A 843 -31.66 1.10 3.90
N LEU A 844 -30.33 1.13 3.72
CA LEU A 844 -29.54 2.36 3.65
C LEU A 844 -29.68 3.07 2.30
N ALA A 845 -29.73 2.34 1.18
CA ALA A 845 -30.01 2.92 -0.13
C ALA A 845 -31.43 3.53 -0.17
N GLU A 846 -32.41 2.84 0.41
CA GLU A 846 -33.78 3.36 0.56
C GLU A 846 -33.83 4.62 1.43
N LEU A 847 -33.19 4.61 2.62
CA LEU A 847 -33.12 5.78 3.50
C LEU A 847 -32.53 6.99 2.76
N LEU A 848 -31.48 6.78 1.97
CA LEU A 848 -30.85 7.84 1.17
C LEU A 848 -31.76 8.31 0.03
N LYS A 849 -32.53 7.43 -0.61
CA LYS A 849 -33.56 7.80 -1.60
C LYS A 849 -34.61 8.75 -1.02
N ILE A 850 -35.08 8.53 0.21
CA ILE A 850 -36.11 9.38 0.85
C ILE A 850 -35.56 10.56 1.67
N THR A 851 -34.26 10.57 2.01
CA THR A 851 -33.61 11.67 2.73
C THR A 851 -33.75 12.98 1.95
N LYS A 852 -34.24 14.05 2.58
CA LYS A 852 -34.38 15.38 1.96
C LYS A 852 -33.06 16.17 1.98
N GLN A 853 -32.32 16.09 3.08
CA GLN A 853 -31.09 16.85 3.29
C GLN A 853 -29.99 15.99 3.95
N ILE A 854 -28.74 16.21 3.55
CA ILE A 854 -27.55 15.72 4.27
C ILE A 854 -26.80 16.91 4.89
N VAL A 855 -26.49 16.83 6.18
CA VAL A 855 -25.66 17.83 6.90
C VAL A 855 -24.36 17.17 7.35
N TRP A 856 -23.21 17.72 6.96
CA TRP A 856 -21.89 17.15 7.25
C TRP A 856 -20.97 18.17 7.94
N ASP A 857 -20.91 18.16 9.28
CA ASP A 857 -19.98 19.04 10.03
C ASP A 857 -18.53 18.49 10.04
N LYS A 858 -17.56 19.40 10.17
CA LYS A 858 -16.12 19.16 10.05
C LYS A 858 -15.67 18.66 8.68
N ALA A 859 -16.36 19.05 7.60
CA ALA A 859 -16.02 18.62 6.25
C ALA A 859 -14.52 18.83 5.86
N PRO A 860 -13.86 19.97 6.16
CA PRO A 860 -12.43 20.15 5.84
C PRO A 860 -11.44 19.17 6.46
N MET A 861 -11.84 18.36 7.45
CA MET A 861 -10.98 17.32 8.04
C MET A 861 -10.94 16.01 7.22
N CYS A 862 -11.90 15.78 6.31
CA CYS A 862 -11.97 14.59 5.47
C CYS A 862 -11.25 14.78 4.14
N HIS A 863 -10.61 13.71 3.65
CA HIS A 863 -9.96 13.69 2.35
C HIS A 863 -11.00 13.83 1.22
N LYS A 864 -10.68 14.51 0.11
CA LYS A 864 -11.66 14.77 -0.97
C LYS A 864 -12.35 13.53 -1.53
N PHE A 865 -11.60 12.44 -1.68
CA PHE A 865 -12.10 11.12 -2.09
C PHE A 865 -13.23 10.57 -1.18
N THR A 866 -13.30 10.99 0.09
CA THR A 866 -14.41 10.65 1.01
C THR A 866 -15.73 11.27 0.56
N PHE A 867 -15.70 12.45 -0.06
CA PHE A 867 -16.87 13.14 -0.64
C PHE A 867 -17.18 12.61 -2.04
N GLU A 868 -16.15 12.40 -2.86
CA GLU A 868 -16.29 11.88 -4.23
C GLU A 868 -16.84 10.45 -4.26
N ALA A 869 -16.55 9.63 -3.24
CA ALA A 869 -17.15 8.31 -3.07
C ALA A 869 -18.66 8.38 -2.77
N LEU A 870 -19.10 9.38 -1.98
CA LEU A 870 -20.51 9.61 -1.68
C LEU A 870 -21.26 10.21 -2.88
N ASP A 871 -20.63 11.16 -3.60
CA ASP A 871 -21.15 11.73 -4.84
C ASP A 871 -21.45 10.64 -5.87
N LYS A 872 -20.49 9.74 -6.13
CA LYS A 872 -20.63 8.64 -7.09
C LYS A 872 -21.71 7.64 -6.67
N SER A 873 -21.73 7.22 -5.40
CA SER A 873 -22.77 6.31 -4.90
C SER A 873 -24.16 6.93 -4.87
N LEU A 874 -24.31 8.23 -4.57
CA LEU A 874 -25.63 8.87 -4.62
C LEU A 874 -26.09 9.13 -6.06
N LYS A 875 -25.19 9.41 -7.00
CA LYS A 875 -25.52 9.47 -8.43
C LYS A 875 -26.08 8.15 -8.95
N ASP A 876 -25.45 7.03 -8.58
CA ASP A 876 -25.92 5.68 -8.89
C ASP A 876 -27.24 5.36 -8.19
N ILE A 877 -27.32 5.47 -6.86
CA ILE A 877 -28.51 5.15 -6.06
C ILE A 877 -29.73 5.99 -6.47
N MET A 878 -29.54 7.26 -6.87
CA MET A 878 -30.63 8.13 -7.33
C MET A 878 -30.89 8.05 -8.84
N HIS A 879 -30.06 7.33 -9.61
CA HIS A 879 -30.04 7.33 -11.08
C HIS A 879 -30.03 8.76 -11.69
N ASN A 880 -29.27 9.67 -11.07
CA ASN A 880 -29.26 11.10 -11.40
C ASN A 880 -27.82 11.63 -11.43
N ASN A 881 -27.37 12.18 -12.56
CA ASN A 881 -25.99 12.63 -12.76
C ASN A 881 -25.65 14.00 -12.13
N LEU A 882 -26.62 14.70 -11.51
CA LEU A 882 -26.34 15.89 -10.71
C LEU A 882 -25.48 15.56 -9.48
N PRO A 883 -24.71 16.52 -8.92
CA PRO A 883 -23.94 16.32 -7.69
C PRO A 883 -24.76 15.65 -6.59
N PHE A 884 -24.21 14.61 -5.97
CA PHE A 884 -24.87 13.79 -4.94
C PHE A 884 -26.28 13.28 -5.33
N GLY A 885 -26.51 12.96 -6.60
CA GLY A 885 -27.81 12.49 -7.08
C GLY A 885 -28.91 13.55 -7.05
N GLY A 886 -28.54 14.84 -7.00
CA GLY A 886 -29.46 15.97 -6.86
C GLY A 886 -29.93 16.25 -5.42
N LYS A 887 -29.35 15.59 -4.41
CA LYS A 887 -29.70 15.83 -2.99
C LYS A 887 -29.21 17.19 -2.51
N VAL A 888 -29.98 17.82 -1.61
CA VAL A 888 -29.53 19.00 -0.87
C VAL A 888 -28.48 18.57 0.15
N ILE A 889 -27.26 19.06 0.02
CA ILE A 889 -26.16 18.77 0.94
C ILE A 889 -25.55 20.05 1.49
N VAL A 890 -25.33 20.08 2.81
CA VAL A 890 -24.76 21.23 3.52
C VAL A 890 -23.54 20.79 4.30
N PHE A 891 -22.37 21.20 3.85
CA PHE A 891 -21.10 21.01 4.52
C PHE A 891 -20.90 22.08 5.60
N GLY A 892 -20.49 21.66 6.80
CA GLY A 892 -20.11 22.53 7.90
C GLY A 892 -18.62 22.51 8.13
N GLY A 893 -17.99 23.67 8.24
CA GLY A 893 -16.54 23.69 8.43
C GLY A 893 -15.90 25.04 8.64
N ASP A 894 -14.57 24.98 8.60
CA ASP A 894 -13.66 26.09 8.75
C ASP A 894 -12.31 25.62 8.22
N PHE A 895 -11.82 26.22 7.13
CA PHE A 895 -10.53 25.85 6.57
C PHE A 895 -9.35 26.38 7.40
N ARG A 896 -9.58 27.13 8.50
CA ARG A 896 -8.57 27.41 9.53
C ARG A 896 -8.47 26.32 10.59
N GLN A 897 -9.36 25.32 10.58
CA GLN A 897 -9.25 24.14 11.43
C GLN A 897 -8.36 23.07 10.75
N ILE A 898 -8.10 21.95 11.43
CA ILE A 898 -7.16 20.94 10.92
C ILE A 898 -7.71 20.29 9.65
N LEU A 899 -6.87 20.27 8.61
CA LEU A 899 -7.08 19.69 7.29
C LEU A 899 -6.81 18.17 7.28
N PRO A 900 -7.03 17.44 6.16
CA PRO A 900 -6.89 15.99 6.14
C PRO A 900 -5.44 15.56 6.39
N ILE A 901 -5.26 14.60 7.29
CA ILE A 901 -3.93 14.04 7.57
C ILE A 901 -3.56 13.07 6.43
N VAL A 902 -2.62 13.48 5.59
CA VAL A 902 -2.01 12.63 4.56
C VAL A 902 -0.73 12.00 5.14
N PRO A 903 -0.68 10.67 5.39
CA PRO A 903 0.52 10.03 5.95
C PRO A 903 1.73 10.24 5.06
N ARG A 904 2.83 10.78 5.63
CA ARG A 904 4.06 11.18 4.92
C ARG A 904 3.86 12.24 3.82
N GLY A 905 2.68 12.85 3.72
CA GLY A 905 2.36 13.86 2.72
C GLY A 905 3.07 15.18 2.98
N ASN A 906 3.54 15.81 1.91
CA ASN A 906 4.05 17.18 1.95
C ASN A 906 2.90 18.20 1.91
N ARG A 907 3.21 19.50 2.04
CA ARG A 907 2.21 20.59 2.03
C ARG A 907 1.31 20.57 0.79
N SER A 908 1.85 20.28 -0.39
CA SER A 908 1.08 20.19 -1.64
C SER A 908 0.09 19.03 -1.60
N ASP A 909 0.49 17.88 -1.04
CA ASP A 909 -0.36 16.69 -0.94
C ASP A 909 -1.55 16.96 -0.01
N ILE A 910 -1.29 17.62 1.14
CA ILE A 910 -2.33 18.03 2.09
C ILE A 910 -3.29 19.05 1.46
N VAL A 911 -2.79 20.01 0.67
CA VAL A 911 -3.63 20.99 -0.05
C VAL A 911 -4.40 20.35 -1.21
N HIS A 912 -3.87 19.33 -1.88
CA HIS A 912 -4.60 18.58 -2.91
C HIS A 912 -5.57 17.53 -2.34
N ALA A 913 -5.51 17.26 -1.03
CA ALA A 913 -6.41 16.37 -0.30
C ALA A 913 -7.68 17.05 0.23
N THR A 914 -7.76 18.38 0.28
CA THR A 914 -8.92 19.11 0.82
C THR A 914 -10.14 19.06 -0.12
N ILE A 915 -11.35 19.22 0.45
CA ILE A 915 -12.60 19.26 -0.33
C ILE A 915 -12.61 20.36 -1.40
N ASN A 916 -11.95 21.50 -1.17
CA ASN A 916 -11.83 22.58 -2.16
C ASN A 916 -10.75 22.36 -3.25
N ALA A 917 -10.15 21.16 -3.29
CA ALA A 917 -9.37 20.65 -4.41
C ALA A 917 -10.11 19.50 -5.14
N SER A 918 -11.43 19.40 -5.00
CA SER A 918 -12.32 18.47 -5.68
C SER A 918 -13.22 19.19 -6.69
N TYR A 919 -13.63 18.51 -7.76
CA TYR A 919 -14.65 18.99 -8.71
C TYR A 919 -16.01 19.30 -8.05
N ILE A 920 -16.25 18.74 -6.86
CA ILE A 920 -17.47 19.01 -6.06
C ILE A 920 -17.49 20.47 -5.58
N TRP A 921 -16.33 21.12 -5.44
CA TRP A 921 -16.23 22.50 -4.97
C TRP A 921 -16.81 23.52 -5.96
N ASP A 922 -16.68 23.24 -7.26
CA ASP A 922 -17.14 24.12 -8.34
C ASP A 922 -18.68 24.26 -8.37
N HIS A 923 -19.39 23.37 -7.67
CA HIS A 923 -20.84 23.40 -7.49
C HIS A 923 -21.29 24.00 -6.13
N CYS A 924 -20.36 24.48 -5.29
CA CYS A 924 -20.61 24.70 -3.87
C CYS A 924 -20.79 26.18 -3.47
N GLN A 925 -21.94 26.53 -2.90
CA GLN A 925 -22.25 27.90 -2.47
C GLN A 925 -21.82 28.17 -1.01
N ILE A 926 -20.99 29.19 -0.79
CA ILE A 926 -20.27 29.44 0.47
C ILE A 926 -21.00 30.51 1.34
N LEU A 927 -21.09 30.24 2.65
CA LEU A 927 -21.76 31.08 3.67
C LEU A 927 -20.77 31.30 4.85
N ARG A 928 -20.75 32.47 5.53
CA ARG A 928 -19.63 32.90 6.43
C ARG A 928 -20.07 33.48 7.80
N LEU A 929 -19.23 33.33 8.85
CA LEU A 929 -19.42 33.83 10.25
C LEU A 929 -18.06 34.16 10.97
N THR A 930 -17.97 34.91 12.12
CA THR A 930 -16.70 35.56 12.64
C THR A 930 -16.20 35.34 14.13
N LYS A 931 -14.87 35.45 14.37
CA LYS A 931 -14.04 35.69 15.64
C LYS A 931 -13.83 34.60 16.74
N LYS A 932 -13.00 34.79 17.83
CA LYS A 932 -11.49 34.86 17.96
C LYS A 932 -10.93 34.92 19.46
N HIS A 933 -9.83 34.20 19.81
CA HIS A 933 -8.78 34.44 20.89
C HIS A 933 -9.17 34.94 22.32
N GLU A 934 -8.33 35.30 23.33
CA GLU A 934 -6.85 35.37 23.69
C GLU A 934 -6.76 35.12 25.25
N ASP A 935 -5.71 34.80 26.07
CA ASP A 935 -4.36 34.15 26.10
C ASP A 935 -3.97 33.92 27.65
N TYR A 936 -2.74 33.57 28.17
CA TYR A 936 -2.18 33.64 29.61
C TYR A 936 -1.33 32.44 30.25
N THR A 937 -0.53 32.71 31.33
CA THR A 937 0.81 32.15 31.74
C THR A 937 1.03 30.88 32.65
N ASP A 938 2.32 30.49 32.82
CA ASP A 938 3.05 29.39 33.59
C ASP A 938 2.65 27.87 33.37
N PRO A 939 3.60 26.92 33.08
CA PRO A 939 3.35 25.84 32.09
C PRO A 939 2.43 24.68 32.44
N ILE A 940 2.71 23.98 33.53
CA ILE A 940 1.93 22.78 33.90
C ILE A 940 1.25 23.04 35.24
N GLN A 941 1.93 23.68 36.20
CA GLN A 941 1.29 24.12 37.43
C GLN A 941 0.25 25.22 37.14
N ALA A 942 0.64 26.41 36.67
CA ALA A 942 -0.34 27.49 36.55
C ALA A 942 -1.40 27.27 35.44
N ILE A 943 -1.11 26.56 34.34
CA ILE A 943 -2.16 26.19 33.38
C ILE A 943 -3.19 25.24 34.03
N VAL A 944 -2.77 24.37 34.95
CA VAL A 944 -3.67 23.48 35.71
C VAL A 944 -4.41 24.26 36.78
N GLU A 945 -3.76 25.16 37.53
CA GLU A 945 -4.42 25.98 38.54
C GLU A 945 -5.44 26.96 37.92
N ALA A 946 -5.13 27.55 36.77
CA ALA A 946 -6.03 28.42 36.02
C ALA A 946 -7.20 27.65 35.37
N THR A 947 -6.95 26.43 34.86
CA THR A 947 -8.02 25.59 34.27
C THR A 947 -8.88 24.90 35.33
N TYR A 948 -8.26 24.47 36.42
CA TYR A 948 -8.82 23.67 37.51
C TYR A 948 -8.58 24.31 38.90
N PRO A 949 -9.09 25.54 39.15
CA PRO A 949 -8.95 26.19 40.44
C PRO A 949 -9.68 25.38 41.53
N ASN A 950 -9.03 25.20 42.68
CA ASN A 950 -9.51 24.39 43.81
C ASN A 950 -9.87 22.93 43.46
N LEU A 951 -9.05 22.28 42.62
CA LEU A 951 -9.23 20.87 42.22
C LEU A 951 -9.39 19.91 43.41
N ILE A 952 -8.64 20.09 44.51
CA ILE A 952 -8.71 19.22 45.70
C ILE A 952 -10.12 19.17 46.32
N HIS A 953 -10.93 20.23 46.14
CA HIS A 953 -12.33 20.27 46.58
C HIS A 953 -13.33 19.91 45.47
N ASN A 954 -12.90 19.79 44.21
CA ASN A 954 -13.76 19.63 43.04
C ASN A 954 -13.47 18.40 42.16
N TYR A 955 -12.49 17.56 42.53
CA TYR A 955 -12.08 16.38 41.74
C TYR A 955 -13.17 15.30 41.57
N SER A 956 -14.25 15.37 42.35
CA SER A 956 -15.44 14.50 42.27
C SER A 956 -16.65 15.19 41.63
N ASN A 957 -16.57 16.49 41.32
CA ASN A 957 -17.68 17.30 40.82
C ASN A 957 -17.80 17.17 39.29
N THR A 958 -18.77 16.38 38.83
CA THR A 958 -18.95 16.02 37.42
C THR A 958 -19.19 17.24 36.51
N ASN A 959 -20.06 18.17 36.94
CA ASN A 959 -20.36 19.43 36.25
C ASN A 959 -19.12 20.34 36.16
N TYR A 960 -18.33 20.45 37.23
CA TYR A 960 -17.08 21.20 37.22
C TYR A 960 -16.07 20.63 36.19
N LEU A 961 -15.90 19.31 36.14
CA LEU A 961 -14.92 18.63 35.28
C LEU A 961 -15.35 18.55 33.82
N GLN A 962 -16.66 18.36 33.56
CA GLN A 962 -17.27 18.40 32.23
C GLN A 962 -16.85 19.65 31.44
N LYS A 963 -16.87 20.79 32.12
CA LYS A 963 -16.73 22.13 31.52
C LYS A 963 -15.29 22.58 31.24
N ARG A 964 -14.29 21.76 31.60
CA ARG A 964 -12.87 22.13 31.71
C ARG A 964 -11.93 21.14 31.02
N VAL A 965 -10.92 21.63 30.30
CA VAL A 965 -9.79 20.81 29.80
C VAL A 965 -8.52 21.64 29.56
N VAL A 966 -7.35 21.01 29.67
CA VAL A 966 -6.09 21.52 29.11
C VAL A 966 -5.84 20.93 27.71
N LEU A 967 -5.36 21.76 26.78
CA LEU A 967 -5.01 21.39 25.41
C LEU A 967 -3.50 21.54 25.19
N ALA A 968 -2.88 20.59 24.49
CA ALA A 968 -1.49 20.72 24.05
C ALA A 968 -1.26 20.17 22.63
N SER A 969 -0.17 20.59 21.99
CA SER A 969 0.13 20.25 20.59
C SER A 969 0.62 18.82 20.38
N LYS A 970 1.34 18.23 21.34
CA LYS A 970 1.93 16.88 21.28
C LYS A 970 1.36 15.94 22.37
N LYS A 971 1.46 14.62 22.17
CA LYS A 971 0.93 13.57 23.10
C LYS A 971 1.73 13.48 24.41
N ASP A 972 3.05 13.60 24.36
CA ASP A 972 3.93 13.55 25.53
C ASP A 972 3.64 14.67 26.55
N ILE A 973 3.32 15.86 26.05
CA ILE A 973 2.92 17.02 26.87
C ILE A 973 1.55 16.76 27.52
N VAL A 974 0.63 16.13 26.80
CA VAL A 974 -0.69 15.72 27.33
C VAL A 974 -0.56 14.65 28.41
N GLU A 975 0.36 13.70 28.26
CA GLU A 975 0.62 12.68 29.28
C GLU A 975 1.23 13.31 30.54
N LYS A 976 2.27 14.15 30.41
CA LYS A 976 2.85 14.91 31.53
C LYS A 976 1.83 15.74 32.32
N ILE A 977 0.91 16.43 31.65
CA ILE A 977 -0.15 17.19 32.34
C ILE A 977 -1.13 16.24 33.03
N ASN A 978 -1.60 15.17 32.38
CA ASN A 978 -2.53 14.23 33.00
C ASN A 978 -1.91 13.55 34.24
N ASP A 979 -0.65 13.14 34.19
CA ASP A 979 0.07 12.53 35.32
C ASP A 979 0.24 13.53 36.48
N TYR A 980 0.60 14.79 36.19
CA TYR A 980 0.64 15.86 37.19
C TYR A 980 -0.72 16.08 37.86
N VAL A 981 -1.79 16.27 37.08
CA VAL A 981 -3.15 16.48 37.63
C VAL A 981 -3.62 15.27 38.43
N LEU A 982 -3.33 14.04 37.99
CA LEU A 982 -3.66 12.81 38.71
C LEU A 982 -2.91 12.70 40.05
N SER A 983 -1.70 13.25 40.16
CA SER A 983 -0.94 13.27 41.42
C SER A 983 -1.66 14.08 42.52
N LEU A 984 -2.36 15.16 42.15
CA LEU A 984 -3.08 16.06 43.05
C LEU A 984 -4.43 15.52 43.55
N VAL A 985 -4.94 14.43 42.97
CA VAL A 985 -6.22 13.81 43.38
C VAL A 985 -6.01 12.94 44.62
N PRO A 986 -6.74 13.12 45.73
CA PRO A 986 -6.43 12.43 47.00
C PRO A 986 -6.81 10.94 47.05
N ASN A 987 -7.65 10.46 46.13
CA ASN A 987 -8.16 9.08 46.14
C ASN A 987 -7.10 7.99 45.87
N ASP A 988 -7.36 6.79 46.39
CA ASP A 988 -6.56 5.59 46.16
C ASP A 988 -6.34 5.30 44.67
N GLN A 989 -5.08 4.98 44.33
CA GLN A 989 -4.66 4.66 42.97
C GLN A 989 -4.61 3.15 42.74
N LYS A 990 -5.35 2.68 41.74
CA LYS A 990 -5.25 1.30 41.24
C LYS A 990 -4.49 1.26 39.92
N GLU A 991 -3.40 0.49 39.88
CA GLU A 991 -2.63 0.28 38.66
C GLU A 991 -3.17 -0.91 37.85
N TYR A 992 -3.23 -0.74 36.53
CA TYR A 992 -3.71 -1.71 35.56
C TYR A 992 -2.68 -1.89 34.45
N CYS A 993 -1.90 -2.96 34.52
CA CYS A 993 -1.02 -3.40 33.43
C CYS A 993 -1.84 -4.06 32.30
N SER A 994 -1.49 -3.80 31.05
CA SER A 994 -2.03 -4.54 29.89
C SER A 994 -1.43 -5.94 29.79
N ALA A 995 -2.09 -6.81 29.03
CA ALA A 995 -1.47 -8.01 28.50
C ALA A 995 -1.19 -7.77 27.01
N ASP A 996 0.08 -7.72 26.63
CA ASP A 996 0.50 -7.44 25.26
C ASP A 996 1.02 -8.71 24.58
N SER A 997 0.56 -8.96 23.37
CA SER A 997 1.04 -10.04 22.50
C SER A 997 1.29 -9.53 21.09
N VAL A 998 1.97 -10.33 20.29
CA VAL A 998 1.91 -10.19 18.83
C VAL A 998 0.55 -10.73 18.33
N ASP A 999 0.07 -10.26 17.19
CA ASP A 999 -1.02 -10.90 16.48
C ASP A 999 -0.59 -12.30 16.03
N LYS A 1000 -1.32 -13.34 16.45
CA LYS A 1000 -1.03 -14.75 16.11
C LYS A 1000 -0.84 -14.97 14.60
N SER A 1001 -1.47 -14.17 13.74
CA SER A 1001 -1.31 -14.30 12.29
C SER A 1001 0.06 -13.85 11.78
N ASP A 1002 0.75 -12.94 12.47
CA ASP A 1002 2.13 -12.50 12.21
C ASP A 1002 3.16 -13.42 12.88
N GLU A 1003 2.89 -13.87 14.11
CA GLU A 1003 3.69 -14.91 14.77
C GLU A 1003 3.73 -16.22 13.96
N LEU A 1004 2.60 -16.62 13.35
CA LEU A 1004 2.51 -17.74 12.41
C LEU A 1004 3.06 -17.44 11.00
N LEU A 1005 3.36 -16.17 10.67
CA LEU A 1005 4.18 -15.82 9.50
C LEU A 1005 5.67 -15.83 9.84
N ASN A 1006 6.02 -15.61 11.11
CA ASN A 1006 7.37 -15.37 11.57
C ASN A 1006 7.55 -15.75 13.07
N PRO A 1007 8.03 -16.98 13.36
CA PRO A 1007 8.08 -17.50 14.73
C PRO A 1007 8.95 -16.73 15.73
N ALA A 1008 9.93 -15.91 15.32
CA ALA A 1008 10.67 -15.09 16.29
C ALA A 1008 9.90 -13.86 16.78
N PHE A 1009 8.74 -13.54 16.21
CA PHE A 1009 7.83 -12.62 16.88
C PHE A 1009 7.24 -13.24 18.16
N GLY A 1010 7.13 -14.57 18.25
CA GLY A 1010 6.85 -15.31 19.50
C GLY A 1010 8.04 -15.37 20.47
N LEU A 1011 9.24 -14.95 20.04
CA LEU A 1011 10.41 -14.74 20.91
C LEU A 1011 10.52 -13.28 21.43
N LEU A 1012 9.59 -12.40 21.05
CA LEU A 1012 9.48 -11.06 21.63
C LEU A 1012 8.85 -11.18 23.01
N THR A 1013 9.63 -10.95 24.06
CA THR A 1013 9.16 -11.14 25.43
C THR A 1013 8.07 -10.13 25.81
N PRO A 1014 7.14 -10.47 26.71
CA PRO A 1014 6.07 -9.55 27.14
C PRO A 1014 6.62 -8.21 27.65
N GLU A 1015 7.78 -8.19 28.31
CA GLU A 1015 8.43 -6.98 28.84
C GLU A 1015 8.78 -5.99 27.71
N PHE A 1016 9.29 -6.51 26.58
CA PHE A 1016 9.58 -5.69 25.40
C PHE A 1016 8.27 -5.15 24.79
N LEU A 1017 7.25 -5.99 24.60
CA LEU A 1017 5.96 -5.57 24.05
C LEU A 1017 5.27 -4.53 24.93
N ASN A 1018 5.32 -4.72 26.25
CA ASN A 1018 4.82 -3.80 27.27
C ASN A 1018 5.56 -2.43 27.26
N SER A 1019 6.83 -2.38 26.84
CA SER A 1019 7.53 -1.09 26.70
C SER A 1019 7.09 -0.27 25.48
N LEU A 1020 6.44 -0.88 24.48
CA LEU A 1020 6.10 -0.22 23.22
C LEU A 1020 5.00 0.85 23.42
N GLN A 1021 5.33 2.09 23.08
CA GLN A 1021 4.39 3.20 23.06
C GLN A 1021 4.01 3.56 21.62
N THR A 1022 2.74 3.92 21.40
CA THR A 1022 2.26 4.39 20.09
C THR A 1022 1.01 5.26 20.28
N SER A 1023 0.41 5.70 19.17
CA SER A 1023 -0.83 6.50 19.16
C SER A 1023 -2.07 5.65 18.87
N GLY A 1024 -3.25 6.11 19.29
CA GLY A 1024 -4.53 5.43 19.01
C GLY A 1024 -4.84 4.18 19.83
N ILE A 1025 -3.94 3.80 20.75
CA ILE A 1025 -4.16 2.84 21.85
C ILE A 1025 -3.53 3.40 23.14
N PRO A 1026 -3.92 2.93 24.34
CA PRO A 1026 -3.31 3.36 25.61
C PRO A 1026 -1.91 2.78 25.82
N ASN A 1027 -1.19 3.35 26.79
CA ASN A 1027 0.10 2.83 27.26
C ASN A 1027 -0.12 1.56 28.11
N HIS A 1028 0.92 0.75 28.33
CA HIS A 1028 0.82 -0.53 29.05
C HIS A 1028 0.27 -0.37 30.48
N LYS A 1029 0.79 0.60 31.25
CA LYS A 1029 0.32 0.91 32.61
C LYS A 1029 -0.73 2.04 32.58
N LEU A 1030 -1.86 1.82 33.23
CA LEU A 1030 -2.85 2.85 33.54
C LEU A 1030 -3.04 2.95 35.06
N LYS A 1031 -2.90 4.15 35.63
CA LYS A 1031 -3.05 4.45 37.07
C LYS A 1031 -4.38 5.16 37.33
N LEU A 1032 -5.43 4.44 37.70
CA LEU A 1032 -6.77 5.02 37.85
C LEU A 1032 -7.08 5.35 39.32
N LYS A 1033 -7.72 6.51 39.54
CA LYS A 1033 -8.36 6.90 40.80
C LYS A 1033 -9.86 7.06 40.54
N VAL A 1034 -10.69 6.89 41.57
CA VAL A 1034 -12.14 7.19 41.48
C VAL A 1034 -12.34 8.70 41.35
N GLY A 1035 -13.30 9.15 40.54
CA GLY A 1035 -13.55 10.56 40.20
C GLY A 1035 -12.76 11.07 38.99
N THR A 1036 -11.70 10.36 38.55
CA THR A 1036 -10.87 10.79 37.41
C THR A 1036 -11.66 10.83 36.09
N PRO A 1037 -11.62 11.96 35.35
CA PRO A 1037 -12.07 12.03 33.96
C PRO A 1037 -11.16 11.23 33.03
N ILE A 1038 -11.79 10.42 32.19
CA ILE A 1038 -11.17 9.63 31.14
C ILE A 1038 -11.80 9.97 29.78
N MET A 1039 -11.26 9.44 28.70
CA MET A 1039 -11.71 9.60 27.31
C MET A 1039 -11.54 8.27 26.57
N LEU A 1040 -12.59 7.79 25.92
CA LEU A 1040 -12.52 6.60 25.07
C LEU A 1040 -11.60 6.84 23.86
N VAL A 1041 -10.71 5.89 23.55
CA VAL A 1041 -9.84 5.95 22.34
C VAL A 1041 -10.36 5.13 21.16
N ARG A 1042 -11.51 4.45 21.32
CA ARG A 1042 -12.23 3.68 20.30
C ARG A 1042 -13.73 3.95 20.39
N ASN A 1043 -14.46 3.65 19.31
CA ASN A 1043 -15.91 3.52 19.38
C ASN A 1043 -16.21 2.16 20.03
N LEU A 1044 -17.10 2.13 21.02
CA LEU A 1044 -17.55 0.91 21.69
C LEU A 1044 -19.03 0.62 21.39
N ASP A 1045 -19.85 1.66 21.40
CA ASP A 1045 -21.28 1.60 21.14
C ASP A 1045 -21.71 2.99 20.64
N GLN A 1046 -21.99 3.12 19.34
CA GLN A 1046 -22.30 4.45 18.77
C GLN A 1046 -23.75 4.87 19.06
N ALA A 1047 -24.65 3.91 19.31
CA ALA A 1047 -26.02 4.21 19.72
C ALA A 1047 -26.08 4.68 21.18
N ASP A 1048 -25.28 4.09 22.07
CA ASP A 1048 -25.19 4.43 23.50
C ASP A 1048 -24.27 5.65 23.78
N GLY A 1049 -23.84 6.39 22.75
CA GLY A 1049 -23.01 7.60 22.89
C GLY A 1049 -21.51 7.37 23.13
N LEU A 1050 -21.04 6.12 23.09
CA LEU A 1050 -19.69 5.70 23.49
C LEU A 1050 -18.75 5.66 22.28
N CYS A 1051 -18.46 6.84 21.73
CA CYS A 1051 -17.57 7.08 20.61
C CYS A 1051 -16.12 7.38 21.04
N ASN A 1052 -15.19 7.27 20.09
CA ASN A 1052 -13.81 7.73 20.24
C ASN A 1052 -13.80 9.25 20.53
N GLY A 1053 -13.38 9.61 21.74
CA GLY A 1053 -13.35 10.97 22.26
C GLY A 1053 -14.48 11.32 23.25
N THR A 1054 -15.47 10.45 23.47
CA THR A 1054 -16.45 10.62 24.57
C THR A 1054 -15.70 10.63 25.91
N ARG A 1055 -15.91 11.67 26.72
CA ARG A 1055 -15.38 11.76 28.09
C ARG A 1055 -16.34 11.09 29.08
N LEU A 1056 -15.75 10.40 30.03
CA LEU A 1056 -16.44 9.69 31.12
C LEU A 1056 -15.77 10.04 32.46
N ILE A 1057 -16.44 9.86 33.58
CA ILE A 1057 -15.83 9.88 34.93
C ILE A 1057 -15.88 8.48 35.54
N VAL A 1058 -14.79 8.04 36.16
CA VAL A 1058 -14.69 6.75 36.86
C VAL A 1058 -15.49 6.77 38.17
N THR A 1059 -16.47 5.87 38.32
CA THR A 1059 -17.25 5.70 39.57
C THR A 1059 -16.81 4.48 40.38
N LYS A 1060 -16.45 3.35 39.75
CA LYS A 1060 -16.01 2.11 40.45
C LYS A 1060 -14.90 1.37 39.68
N LEU A 1061 -13.92 0.84 40.41
CA LEU A 1061 -12.72 0.19 39.87
C LEU A 1061 -12.67 -1.33 40.13
N GLY A 1062 -13.14 -2.12 39.15
CA GLY A 1062 -13.13 -3.58 39.18
C GLY A 1062 -11.79 -4.16 38.73
N SER A 1063 -11.69 -5.46 38.48
CA SER A 1063 -10.45 -6.04 37.91
C SER A 1063 -10.44 -5.95 36.38
N ASN A 1064 -11.53 -6.42 35.76
CA ASN A 1064 -11.65 -6.56 34.29
C ASN A 1064 -12.71 -5.61 33.69
N VAL A 1065 -13.35 -4.81 34.55
CA VAL A 1065 -14.44 -3.87 34.22
C VAL A 1065 -14.32 -2.62 35.10
N VAL A 1066 -14.65 -1.46 34.54
CA VAL A 1066 -14.75 -0.18 35.24
C VAL A 1066 -16.18 0.36 35.07
N GLU A 1067 -16.78 0.87 36.14
CA GLU A 1067 -18.03 1.62 36.08
C GLU A 1067 -17.72 3.10 35.84
N THR A 1068 -18.42 3.72 34.91
CA THR A 1068 -18.19 5.12 34.52
C THR A 1068 -19.50 5.85 34.20
N GLU A 1069 -19.52 7.15 34.44
CA GLU A 1069 -20.63 8.05 34.10
C GLU A 1069 -20.26 8.91 32.87
N VAL A 1070 -21.16 9.06 31.91
CA VAL A 1070 -20.96 9.87 30.70
C VAL A 1070 -21.05 11.35 31.01
N ILE A 1071 -20.05 12.15 30.59
CA ILE A 1071 -20.02 13.61 30.82
C ILE A 1071 -19.99 14.45 29.54
N THR A 1072 -20.11 13.84 28.35
CA THR A 1072 -20.17 14.56 27.07
C THR A 1072 -21.10 13.88 26.07
N GLY A 1073 -21.95 14.67 25.41
CA GLY A 1073 -22.96 14.18 24.47
C GLY A 1073 -24.37 14.20 25.10
N PRO A 1074 -25.40 13.77 24.34
CA PRO A 1074 -26.80 13.78 24.80
C PRO A 1074 -27.00 12.91 26.04
N ASN A 1075 -26.33 11.76 26.09
CA ASN A 1075 -26.43 10.74 27.16
C ASN A 1075 -25.67 11.14 28.44
N THR A 1076 -25.56 12.44 28.76
CA THR A 1076 -24.82 12.90 29.95
C THR A 1076 -25.56 12.50 31.24
N GLY A 1077 -24.85 11.86 32.16
CA GLY A 1077 -25.38 11.25 33.38
C GLY A 1077 -25.61 9.74 33.28
N ASP A 1078 -25.60 9.16 32.07
CA ASP A 1078 -25.75 7.72 31.91
C ASP A 1078 -24.55 6.95 32.46
N ARG A 1079 -24.83 5.88 33.21
CA ARG A 1079 -23.81 4.93 33.67
C ARG A 1079 -23.57 3.83 32.64
N THR A 1080 -22.31 3.48 32.44
CA THR A 1080 -21.89 2.39 31.56
C THR A 1080 -20.75 1.60 32.17
N TYR A 1081 -20.68 0.31 31.83
CA TYR A 1081 -19.56 -0.57 32.14
C TYR A 1081 -18.60 -0.63 30.96
N ILE A 1082 -17.32 -0.35 31.21
CA ILE A 1082 -16.25 -0.43 30.21
C ILE A 1082 -15.39 -1.67 30.51
N PRO A 1083 -15.37 -2.70 29.64
CA PRO A 1083 -14.51 -3.86 29.78
C PRO A 1083 -13.10 -3.60 29.21
N ARG A 1084 -12.18 -4.53 29.47
CA ARG A 1084 -10.93 -4.67 28.71
C ARG A 1084 -11.20 -5.19 27.30
N MET A 1085 -10.38 -4.80 26.33
CA MET A 1085 -10.42 -5.32 24.96
C MET A 1085 -9.04 -5.36 24.32
N ASN A 1086 -8.89 -6.21 23.31
CA ASN A 1086 -7.72 -6.27 22.44
C ASN A 1086 -7.73 -5.06 21.48
N MET A 1087 -6.62 -4.34 21.39
CA MET A 1087 -6.45 -3.22 20.47
C MET A 1087 -5.11 -3.30 19.74
N SER A 1088 -5.11 -3.02 18.44
CA SER A 1088 -3.89 -2.76 17.66
C SER A 1088 -3.83 -1.30 17.22
N PRO A 1089 -2.64 -0.72 16.97
CA PRO A 1089 -2.55 0.51 16.19
C PRO A 1089 -3.17 0.32 14.80
N SER A 1090 -3.62 1.42 14.17
CA SER A 1090 -4.20 1.40 12.82
C SER A 1090 -3.16 1.41 11.70
N ASP A 1091 -1.93 1.83 12.03
CA ASP A 1091 -0.75 1.84 11.18
C ASP A 1091 0.41 1.38 12.08
N SER A 1092 1.12 0.31 11.71
CA SER A 1092 2.15 -0.27 12.58
C SER A 1092 3.52 0.31 12.25
N LEU A 1093 4.21 0.81 13.27
CA LEU A 1093 5.62 1.23 13.18
C LEU A 1093 6.58 0.02 13.19
N TRP A 1094 6.05 -1.19 13.41
CA TRP A 1094 6.81 -2.42 13.63
C TRP A 1094 6.47 -3.46 12.54
N PRO A 1095 7.38 -4.40 12.21
CA PRO A 1095 7.13 -5.43 11.19
C PRO A 1095 6.13 -6.51 11.64
N PHE A 1096 5.51 -6.33 12.80
CA PHE A 1096 4.43 -7.13 13.38
C PHE A 1096 3.34 -6.20 13.90
N LYS A 1097 2.12 -6.73 14.01
CA LYS A 1097 0.97 -6.07 14.63
C LYS A 1097 0.93 -6.35 16.12
N LEU A 1098 1.17 -5.32 16.93
CA LEU A 1098 0.97 -5.37 18.39
C LEU A 1098 -0.52 -5.53 18.72
N ILE A 1099 -0.84 -6.48 19.60
CA ILE A 1099 -2.15 -6.64 20.23
C ILE A 1099 -2.00 -6.30 21.72
N ARG A 1100 -2.46 -5.10 22.12
CA ARG A 1100 -2.49 -4.66 23.52
C ARG A 1100 -3.88 -4.88 24.10
N ARG A 1101 -3.99 -5.73 25.12
CA ARG A 1101 -5.25 -5.98 25.85
C ARG A 1101 -5.33 -5.10 27.08
N GLN A 1102 -6.17 -4.07 27.02
CA GLN A 1102 -6.30 -3.03 28.05
C GLN A 1102 -7.70 -2.41 28.01
N PHE A 1103 -8.04 -1.57 28.99
CA PHE A 1103 -9.22 -0.71 28.89
C PHE A 1103 -9.07 0.32 27.75
N PRO A 1104 -10.10 0.55 26.91
CA PRO A 1104 -10.02 1.38 25.70
C PRO A 1104 -10.14 2.89 25.97
N PHE A 1105 -9.42 3.42 26.97
CA PHE A 1105 -9.44 4.84 27.32
C PHE A 1105 -8.09 5.39 27.80
N ILE A 1106 -8.00 6.71 27.89
CA ILE A 1106 -6.90 7.49 28.48
C ILE A 1106 -7.47 8.56 29.43
N PHE A 1107 -6.64 9.21 30.25
CA PHE A 1107 -7.06 10.34 31.09
C PHE A 1107 -7.52 11.55 30.23
N SER A 1108 -8.43 12.38 30.77
CA SER A 1108 -8.98 13.53 30.05
C SER A 1108 -8.98 14.85 30.82
N TYR A 1109 -8.04 15.04 31.75
CA TYR A 1109 -7.70 16.39 32.26
C TYR A 1109 -6.99 17.21 31.18
N ALA A 1110 -6.09 16.57 30.44
CA ALA A 1110 -5.52 17.12 29.21
C ALA A 1110 -5.86 16.26 27.99
N MET A 1111 -5.99 16.88 26.82
CA MET A 1111 -6.12 16.21 25.52
C MET A 1111 -5.33 16.95 24.44
N THR A 1112 -5.03 16.31 23.31
CA THR A 1112 -4.36 17.02 22.21
C THR A 1112 -5.32 17.99 21.53
N ILE A 1113 -4.80 19.10 21.01
CA ILE A 1113 -5.56 20.06 20.18
C ILE A 1113 -6.38 19.34 19.10
N ASN A 1114 -5.78 18.37 18.42
CA ASN A 1114 -6.43 17.58 17.38
C ASN A 1114 -7.63 16.77 17.90
N LYS A 1115 -7.57 16.25 19.14
CA LYS A 1115 -8.66 15.51 19.79
C LYS A 1115 -9.79 16.41 20.31
N SER A 1116 -9.53 17.72 20.50
CA SER A 1116 -10.54 18.67 20.99
C SER A 1116 -11.61 19.09 19.96
N GLN A 1117 -11.48 18.67 18.69
CA GLN A 1117 -12.41 19.10 17.63
C GLN A 1117 -13.82 18.56 17.83
N GLY A 1118 -14.76 19.49 17.96
CA GLY A 1118 -16.19 19.22 18.17
C GLY A 1118 -16.74 20.14 19.26
N PRO A 1119 -16.64 19.75 20.54
CA PRO A 1119 -17.26 20.43 21.67
C PRO A 1119 -16.72 21.84 21.90
N SER A 1120 -17.56 22.70 22.48
CA SER A 1120 -17.20 24.03 23.02
C SER A 1120 -17.30 24.01 24.54
N LEU A 1121 -16.18 24.30 25.22
CA LEU A 1121 -16.01 24.21 26.67
C LEU A 1121 -16.04 25.60 27.32
N GLU A 1122 -16.34 25.66 28.62
CA GLU A 1122 -16.43 26.95 29.33
C GLU A 1122 -15.05 27.45 29.77
N HIS A 1123 -14.14 26.56 30.17
CA HIS A 1123 -12.73 26.90 30.38
C HIS A 1123 -11.80 25.98 29.58
N VAL A 1124 -10.74 26.56 29.03
CA VAL A 1124 -9.71 25.90 28.22
C VAL A 1124 -8.35 26.49 28.59
N GLY A 1125 -7.48 25.67 29.16
CA GLY A 1125 -6.03 25.93 29.19
C GLY A 1125 -5.40 25.47 27.89
N LEU A 1126 -4.46 26.21 27.31
CA LEU A 1126 -3.70 25.82 26.11
C LEU A 1126 -2.20 25.96 26.40
N TYR A 1127 -1.50 24.84 26.45
CA TYR A 1127 -0.06 24.80 26.69
C TYR A 1127 0.71 24.47 25.39
N LEU A 1128 1.57 25.40 25.00
CA LEU A 1128 2.42 25.36 23.81
C LEU A 1128 3.90 25.51 24.21
N PRO A 1129 4.55 24.47 24.76
CA PRO A 1129 6.00 24.48 25.01
C PRO A 1129 6.84 24.45 23.73
N HIS A 1130 6.20 24.27 22.59
CA HIS A 1130 6.77 24.36 21.25
C HIS A 1130 5.71 25.04 20.35
N PRO A 1131 6.11 25.80 19.33
CA PRO A 1131 5.17 26.31 18.32
C PRO A 1131 4.33 25.20 17.68
N ILE A 1132 3.13 25.54 17.21
CA ILE A 1132 2.30 24.58 16.47
C ILE A 1132 2.97 24.18 15.15
N PHE A 1133 2.90 22.89 14.82
CA PHE A 1133 3.62 22.30 13.68
C PHE A 1133 2.72 22.06 12.45
N SER A 1134 1.41 21.96 12.65
CA SER A 1134 0.43 21.69 11.59
C SER A 1134 -0.54 22.85 11.40
N HIS A 1135 -1.08 22.96 10.18
CA HIS A 1135 -2.11 23.91 9.82
C HIS A 1135 -3.23 23.98 10.86
N GLY A 1136 -3.58 25.19 11.29
CA GLY A 1136 -4.83 25.46 12.00
C GLY A 1136 -4.92 24.94 13.45
N GLN A 1137 -3.87 24.32 14.00
CA GLN A 1137 -3.91 23.78 15.37
C GLN A 1137 -4.18 24.89 16.42
N LEU A 1138 -3.42 25.98 16.39
CA LEU A 1138 -3.59 27.13 17.28
C LEU A 1138 -5.03 27.64 17.17
N TYR A 1139 -5.49 27.84 15.93
CA TYR A 1139 -6.86 28.27 15.66
C TYR A 1139 -7.92 27.31 16.24
N VAL A 1140 -7.76 25.98 16.07
CA VAL A 1140 -8.68 24.97 16.64
C VAL A 1140 -8.82 25.17 18.15
N ALA A 1141 -7.70 25.27 18.88
CA ALA A 1141 -7.68 25.36 20.33
C ALA A 1141 -8.40 26.62 20.84
N LEU A 1142 -8.06 27.78 20.28
CA LEU A 1142 -8.71 29.07 20.57
C LEU A 1142 -10.22 29.01 20.32
N SER A 1143 -10.64 28.27 19.29
CA SER A 1143 -12.04 28.12 18.89
C SER A 1143 -12.86 27.15 19.76
N ARG A 1144 -12.25 26.51 20.78
CA ARG A 1144 -12.94 25.58 21.71
C ARG A 1144 -13.59 26.26 22.90
N VAL A 1145 -13.17 27.47 23.28
CA VAL A 1145 -13.72 28.15 24.45
C VAL A 1145 -15.05 28.87 24.10
N LYS A 1146 -15.99 28.94 25.05
CA LYS A 1146 -17.22 29.73 24.91
C LYS A 1146 -17.01 31.25 25.12
N SER A 1147 -15.98 31.66 25.88
CA SER A 1147 -15.72 33.08 26.18
C SER A 1147 -14.24 33.35 26.45
N LYS A 1148 -13.79 34.59 26.22
CA LYS A 1148 -12.40 35.01 26.51
C LYS A 1148 -12.01 34.85 27.99
N LYS A 1149 -12.96 35.01 28.93
CA LYS A 1149 -12.71 34.82 30.37
C LYS A 1149 -12.40 33.37 30.78
N GLY A 1150 -12.70 32.39 29.93
CA GLY A 1150 -12.38 30.99 30.17
C GLY A 1150 -11.07 30.52 29.56
N LEU A 1151 -10.30 31.40 28.93
CA LEU A 1151 -9.16 31.04 28.11
C LEU A 1151 -7.85 31.44 28.79
N HIS A 1152 -6.95 30.47 28.94
CA HIS A 1152 -5.59 30.65 29.47
C HIS A 1152 -4.64 29.97 28.48
N ILE A 1153 -3.58 30.65 28.03
CA ILE A 1153 -2.71 30.18 26.94
C ILE A 1153 -1.26 30.56 27.17
N LEU A 1154 -0.42 29.55 27.38
CA LEU A 1154 1.00 29.76 27.56
C LEU A 1154 1.82 29.18 26.43
N ILE A 1155 2.73 30.00 25.96
CA ILE A 1155 3.69 29.70 24.92
C ILE A 1155 5.09 29.77 25.54
N HIS A 1156 5.95 28.82 25.19
CA HIS A 1156 7.40 28.93 25.33
C HIS A 1156 8.06 28.77 23.96
N ASP A 1157 9.31 29.22 23.85
CA ASP A 1157 10.17 28.78 22.75
C ASP A 1157 10.80 27.41 23.04
N ASN A 1158 11.56 26.89 22.07
CA ASN A 1158 12.24 25.61 22.14
C ASN A 1158 13.34 25.53 23.22
N GLN A 1159 13.68 26.64 23.91
CA GLN A 1159 14.61 26.67 25.04
C GLN A 1159 13.86 26.70 26.39
N GLY A 1160 12.53 26.67 26.38
CA GLY A 1160 11.73 26.77 27.60
C GLY A 1160 11.61 28.19 28.15
N ILE A 1161 11.87 29.22 27.32
CA ILE A 1161 11.70 30.63 27.72
C ILE A 1161 10.27 31.08 27.39
N PRO A 1162 9.50 31.65 28.35
CA PRO A 1162 8.13 32.11 28.10
C PRO A 1162 8.04 33.14 26.97
N LYS A 1163 6.97 33.08 26.17
CA LYS A 1163 6.66 34.03 25.10
C LYS A 1163 5.20 34.49 25.15
N ASN A 1164 4.97 35.67 24.60
CA ASN A 1164 3.65 36.21 24.26
C ASN A 1164 3.28 36.03 22.77
N LEU A 1165 4.10 35.29 22.01
CA LEU A 1165 3.99 35.12 20.56
C LEU A 1165 4.34 33.67 20.18
N THR A 1166 3.49 33.04 19.37
CA THR A 1166 3.72 31.71 18.75
C THR A 1166 3.59 31.81 17.23
N THR A 1167 4.31 30.95 16.51
CA THR A 1167 4.06 30.73 15.08
C THR A 1167 2.62 30.25 14.88
N ASN A 1168 1.91 30.84 13.91
CA ASN A 1168 0.60 30.38 13.46
C ASN A 1168 0.72 29.78 12.04
N VAL A 1169 0.73 28.46 11.93
CA VAL A 1169 0.85 27.76 10.65
C VAL A 1169 -0.47 27.85 9.88
N VAL A 1170 -0.46 28.62 8.78
CA VAL A 1170 -1.60 28.82 7.89
C VAL A 1170 -1.16 28.61 6.44
N TYR A 1171 -1.82 27.70 5.74
CA TYR A 1171 -1.59 27.40 4.32
C TYR A 1171 -2.49 28.31 3.49
N LYS A 1172 -1.95 29.44 3.03
CA LYS A 1172 -2.71 30.51 2.34
C LYS A 1172 -3.43 30.01 1.08
N GLU A 1173 -2.90 28.99 0.43
CA GLU A 1173 -3.43 28.36 -0.78
C GLU A 1173 -4.85 27.83 -0.58
N VAL A 1174 -5.14 27.30 0.63
CA VAL A 1174 -6.46 26.73 0.98
C VAL A 1174 -7.55 27.81 1.06
N PHE A 1175 -7.17 29.09 1.08
CA PHE A 1175 -8.09 30.24 1.09
C PHE A 1175 -8.18 30.96 -0.27
N ALA A 1176 -7.51 30.47 -1.32
CA ALA A 1176 -7.55 31.09 -2.64
C ALA A 1176 -8.92 30.93 -3.34
N ASN A 1177 -9.62 29.83 -3.06
CA ASN A 1177 -10.90 29.45 -3.67
C ASN A 1177 -12.06 29.51 -2.65
N LEU A 1178 -12.04 30.50 -1.75
CA LEU A 1178 -12.95 30.59 -0.59
C LEU A 1178 -13.77 31.88 -0.57
#